data_AF-A0A135TVY6-F1
#
_entry.id   AF-A0A135TVY6-F1
#
_cell.length_a   1.000
_cell.length_b   1.000
_cell.length_c   1.000
_cell.angle_alpha   90.00
_cell.angle_beta   90.00
_cell.angle_gamma   90.00
#
_symmetry.space_group_name_H-M   'P 1'
#
loop_
_entity.id
_entity.type
_entity.pdbx_description
1 polymer ?
#
loop_
_entity_poly.entity_id
_entity_poly.type
_entity_poly.pdbx_seq_one_letter_code
_entity_poly.pdbx_strand_id
1 'polypeptide(L)'
;MFGSSPWRNGFLLALIAGQHQVIGQECGSVVITSQADADALRNCPEIFGNVTVTTGSSAQEIALEGVKVIHGDLVNDSKCPQVSAQCIGYNQNMTSIASSTITRVNGSMILSYDGWISGLSFPELKSVGENFVLESLESLKYLDVDRLESVGHMRLMYAPKLTNLKLSAFQNVTGITYRDGSIVGRSIELGLGGLESLDAFFKEPQLGVDEVSIYNSGKVKRLQIGAAKIGTVKFAYSTSGKPNNLTLVLGGSGITEQTIGSIQTTYSLNGIERLANLKTLSVGSFSSFGGNYYQHLDLPFDHLGNLTIRNERELMWLSIPPQAAQWESFSLDIGYNANLNLSTEYRVSEKGELVRSWYWPQPNMGESYLRGNLSNLFFDSYFQFRNTLSKEALANRTEDLEIYAEGSFSCEPFEKLQKKRGRQYHVSCSAEDPIDLRSGGLAQAKLPTLGCIMAGLAAAFKKHYHRATELRYVPQVIVRTVYAFADDCIQYFPCHAIVYPNPDISGRGVLTAFVVSAYLVLALIIWAYWYGALPEGLVRRVDRRLFFARKQQLNDKWRRMLVELVLTFSDQQLLTGLAILVAGYVQALGANLSIYHWNTVIYLAWLSSTVHLMSLSGLRDRLGTNKILRFIRLFVMISILGLLLAALVPTITNGWPSSTATFSWFFGPGLPVRCLWNIHIYGVDKDGDYWVSYVSLLGAFVWKLCQFFDGSREWVRFWGRARVECFLEETAKRILQERPRWHTKAIYKTVVSTYVAFVALMELLESFMLTMLLLAFTLAWGTYQLFHSKNQVEEEIRSAEREMGFGQLLPILLLSQPMFVAVQIYLGK
;
A
#
# COMPACT_ATOMS: atom_id res chain seq x y z
N MET A 1 16.99 -37.43 21.83
CA MET A 1 17.98 -36.87 22.79
C MET A 1 17.81 -35.37 22.73
N PHE A 2 17.22 -34.79 23.78
CA PHE A 2 16.92 -33.35 24.05
C PHE A 2 16.06 -32.63 22.99
N GLY A 3 14.86 -32.11 23.26
CA GLY A 3 14.24 -31.56 24.48
C GLY A 3 13.86 -30.10 24.18
N SER A 4 12.76 -29.48 24.59
CA SER A 4 11.58 -29.85 25.39
C SER A 4 10.68 -28.60 25.40
N SER A 5 9.36 -28.78 25.20
CA SER A 5 8.34 -27.79 25.56
C SER A 5 8.31 -27.54 27.08
N PRO A 6 7.84 -26.37 27.53
CA PRO A 6 6.74 -26.40 28.49
C PRO A 6 5.77 -25.22 28.37
N TRP A 7 4.51 -25.50 28.01
CA TRP A 7 3.35 -24.74 28.47
C TRP A 7 2.68 -25.58 29.57
N ARG A 8 2.87 -25.21 30.84
CA ARG A 8 2.07 -25.63 32.00
C ARG A 8 2.54 -24.92 33.27
N ASN A 9 1.56 -24.56 34.11
CA ASN A 9 1.59 -23.93 35.45
C ASN A 9 1.20 -22.44 35.41
N GLY A 10 0.22 -21.97 36.18
CA GLY A 10 -0.57 -22.64 37.20
C GLY A 10 -1.75 -21.79 37.67
N PHE A 11 -2.88 -22.47 37.89
CA PHE A 11 -3.93 -22.06 38.80
C PHE A 11 -3.36 -22.00 40.23
N LEU A 12 -3.62 -20.91 40.95
CA LEU A 12 -3.54 -20.86 42.41
C LEU A 12 -4.67 -19.98 42.94
N LEU A 13 -5.75 -20.64 43.36
CA LEU A 13 -6.73 -20.15 44.32
C LEU A 13 -6.06 -20.13 45.69
N ALA A 14 -6.06 -18.99 46.37
CA ALA A 14 -5.80 -18.90 47.80
C ALA A 14 -7.03 -18.28 48.48
N LEU A 15 -7.72 -19.11 49.27
CA LEU A 15 -8.66 -18.71 50.32
C LEU A 15 -7.94 -17.83 51.36
N ILE A 16 -8.53 -16.68 51.70
CA ILE A 16 -8.37 -16.11 53.04
C ILE A 16 -9.75 -15.65 53.53
N ALA A 17 -10.27 -16.37 54.51
CA ALA A 17 -11.33 -15.90 55.39
C ALA A 17 -10.69 -15.40 56.69
N GLY A 18 -11.00 -14.14 57.03
CA GLY A 18 -11.08 -13.59 58.39
C GLY A 18 -9.81 -13.51 59.24
N GLN A 19 -9.26 -12.29 59.40
CA GLN A 19 -9.02 -11.69 60.71
C GLN A 19 -8.73 -10.19 60.56
N HIS A 20 -9.28 -9.38 61.49
CA HIS A 20 -9.10 -7.94 61.56
C HIS A 20 -7.62 -7.55 61.71
N GLN A 21 -7.13 -6.70 60.81
CA GLN A 21 -6.09 -5.71 61.13
C GLN A 21 -6.23 -4.54 60.16
N VAL A 22 -6.51 -3.36 60.71
CA VAL A 22 -6.51 -2.07 60.03
C VAL A 22 -5.03 -1.68 59.81
N ILE A 23 -4.54 -1.88 58.59
CA ILE A 23 -3.33 -1.25 58.05
C ILE A 23 -3.66 -0.89 56.60
N GLY A 24 -3.43 0.38 56.23
CA GLY A 24 -3.87 0.99 54.97
C GLY A 24 -3.60 0.11 53.75
N GLN A 25 -4.68 -0.37 53.12
CA GLN A 25 -4.61 -1.17 51.92
C GLN A 25 -4.44 -0.23 50.73
N GLU A 26 -3.21 -0.09 50.23
CA GLU A 26 -2.98 0.58 48.95
C GLU A 26 -3.64 -0.28 47.85
N CYS A 27 -4.70 0.25 47.25
CA CYS A 27 -5.41 -0.44 46.18
C CYS A 27 -4.59 -0.31 44.90
N GLY A 28 -3.83 -1.36 44.55
CA GLY A 28 -3.02 -1.43 43.33
C GLY A 28 -3.84 -1.74 42.07
N SER A 29 -3.17 -2.10 40.97
CA SER A 29 -3.83 -2.48 39.72
C SER A 29 -4.82 -3.64 39.90
N VAL A 30 -5.96 -3.58 39.22
CA VAL A 30 -7.07 -4.53 39.36
C VAL A 30 -7.65 -4.93 38.00
N VAL A 31 -8.05 -6.19 37.88
CA VAL A 31 -8.79 -6.73 36.73
C VAL A 31 -10.20 -7.08 37.19
N ILE A 32 -11.20 -6.51 36.51
CA ILE A 32 -12.62 -6.63 36.86
C ILE A 32 -13.28 -7.53 35.82
N THR A 33 -13.76 -8.69 36.26
CA THR A 33 -14.42 -9.68 35.38
C THR A 33 -15.92 -9.80 35.66
N SER A 34 -16.36 -9.31 36.82
CA SER A 34 -17.74 -9.37 37.32
C SER A 34 -18.09 -8.16 38.19
N GLN A 35 -19.40 -7.94 38.45
CA GLN A 35 -19.85 -6.90 39.38
C GLN A 35 -19.33 -7.11 40.81
N ALA A 36 -19.12 -8.37 41.24
CA ALA A 36 -18.58 -8.66 42.57
C ALA A 36 -17.14 -8.15 42.72
N ASP A 37 -16.33 -8.22 41.65
CA ASP A 37 -14.98 -7.67 41.64
C ASP A 37 -15.01 -6.13 41.75
N ALA A 38 -15.99 -5.49 41.10
CA ALA A 38 -16.20 -4.05 41.20
C ALA A 38 -16.69 -3.63 42.61
N ASP A 39 -17.59 -4.41 43.23
CA ASP A 39 -18.08 -4.13 44.58
C ASP A 39 -16.99 -4.25 45.65
N ALA A 40 -15.96 -5.08 45.42
CA ALA A 40 -14.79 -5.18 46.29
C ALA A 40 -13.97 -3.88 46.32
N LEU A 41 -14.09 -3.02 45.30
CA LEU A 41 -13.40 -1.73 45.21
C LEU A 41 -14.13 -0.59 45.93
N ARG A 42 -15.32 -0.82 46.51
CA ARG A 42 -16.09 0.23 47.20
C ARG A 42 -15.32 0.92 48.34
N ASN A 43 -14.40 0.20 48.97
CA ASN A 43 -13.56 0.71 50.06
C ASN A 43 -12.22 1.30 49.58
N CYS A 44 -12.00 1.39 48.26
CA CYS A 44 -10.79 1.89 47.61
C CYS A 44 -11.07 3.23 46.90
N PRO A 45 -11.04 4.37 47.62
CA PRO A 45 -11.30 5.67 46.99
C PRO A 45 -10.22 6.08 45.98
N GLU A 46 -8.99 5.59 46.14
CA GLU A 46 -7.88 5.84 45.21
C GLU A 46 -7.24 4.52 44.79
N ILE A 47 -7.02 4.36 43.47
CA ILE A 47 -6.36 3.19 42.89
C ILE A 47 -5.00 3.62 42.34
N PHE A 48 -3.92 3.08 42.90
CA PHE A 48 -2.53 3.32 42.51
C PHE A 48 -2.06 2.27 41.49
N GLY A 49 -2.73 2.25 40.34
CA GLY A 49 -2.47 1.29 39.27
C GLY A 49 -3.53 1.34 38.17
N ASN A 50 -3.48 0.37 37.27
CA ASN A 50 -4.40 0.27 36.13
C ASN A 50 -5.66 -0.49 36.53
N VAL A 51 -6.81 -0.06 36.02
CA VAL A 51 -8.10 -0.74 36.11
C VAL A 51 -8.41 -1.33 34.74
N THR A 52 -8.45 -2.66 34.66
CA THR A 52 -8.77 -3.39 33.43
C THR A 52 -10.14 -4.04 33.56
N VAL A 53 -11.08 -3.70 32.68
CA VAL A 53 -12.43 -4.29 32.67
C VAL A 53 -12.50 -5.34 31.56
N THR A 54 -12.73 -6.61 31.94
CA THR A 54 -12.95 -7.69 30.98
C THR A 54 -14.41 -7.72 30.56
N THR A 55 -14.66 -7.53 29.26
CA THR A 55 -16.00 -7.50 28.66
C THR A 55 -16.37 -8.86 28.06
N GLY A 56 -17.68 -9.11 27.88
CA GLY A 56 -18.17 -10.42 27.40
C GLY A 56 -18.21 -11.50 28.48
N SER A 57 -18.46 -11.11 29.72
CA SER A 57 -18.86 -12.01 30.82
C SER A 57 -20.39 -11.96 30.99
N SER A 58 -20.97 -12.73 31.91
CA SER A 58 -22.43 -12.74 32.14
C SER A 58 -23.01 -11.45 32.71
N ALA A 59 -22.15 -10.48 33.06
CA ALA A 59 -22.55 -9.22 33.70
C ALA A 59 -23.20 -8.23 32.69
N GLN A 60 -24.41 -7.80 33.00
CA GLN A 60 -25.14 -6.77 32.23
C GLN A 60 -24.63 -5.36 32.53
N GLU A 61 -24.11 -5.13 33.73
CA GLU A 61 -23.58 -3.84 34.19
C GLU A 61 -22.37 -4.07 35.10
N ILE A 62 -21.37 -3.20 34.98
CA ILE A 62 -20.19 -3.10 35.84
C ILE A 62 -20.14 -1.68 36.41
N ALA A 63 -20.57 -1.54 37.66
CA ALA A 63 -20.60 -0.27 38.39
C ALA A 63 -19.38 -0.14 39.32
N LEU A 64 -18.48 0.81 39.02
CA LEU A 64 -17.26 1.11 39.77
C LEU A 64 -17.52 2.14 40.87
N GLU A 65 -18.42 1.81 41.79
CA GLU A 65 -18.82 2.71 42.88
C GLU A 65 -17.80 2.74 44.01
N GLY A 66 -17.59 3.92 44.59
CA GLY A 66 -16.66 4.16 45.71
C GLY A 66 -15.26 4.63 45.28
N VAL A 67 -14.82 4.26 44.07
CA VAL A 67 -13.55 4.76 43.48
C VAL A 67 -13.71 6.22 43.06
N LYS A 68 -12.79 7.08 43.47
CA LYS A 68 -12.79 8.52 43.13
C LYS A 68 -11.66 8.92 42.17
N VAL A 69 -10.48 8.32 42.33
CA VAL A 69 -9.29 8.64 41.53
C VAL A 69 -8.59 7.35 41.09
N ILE A 70 -8.26 7.27 39.80
CA ILE A 70 -7.40 6.22 39.23
C ILE A 70 -6.07 6.87 38.84
N HIS A 71 -4.97 6.47 39.47
CA HIS A 71 -3.64 7.02 39.18
C HIS A 71 -2.98 6.40 37.95
N GLY A 72 -3.45 5.24 37.49
CA GLY A 72 -3.05 4.61 36.22
C GLY A 72 -4.12 4.72 35.13
N ASP A 73 -4.21 3.70 34.28
CA ASP A 73 -5.10 3.67 33.13
C ASP A 73 -6.43 2.96 33.43
N LEU A 74 -7.51 3.38 32.78
CA LEU A 74 -8.78 2.64 32.70
C LEU A 74 -8.91 2.04 31.30
N VAL A 75 -8.78 0.71 31.19
CA VAL A 75 -8.74 0.01 29.90
C VAL A 75 -9.73 -1.15 29.85
N ASN A 76 -10.18 -1.53 28.65
CA ASN A 76 -10.89 -2.80 28.47
C ASN A 76 -9.92 -3.90 28.01
N ASP A 77 -10.18 -5.12 28.45
CA ASP A 77 -9.60 -6.32 27.85
C ASP A 77 -10.73 -7.07 27.14
N SER A 78 -10.73 -7.01 25.81
CA SER A 78 -11.72 -7.70 25.00
C SER A 78 -11.21 -9.10 24.64
N LYS A 79 -12.00 -10.14 24.91
CA LYS A 79 -11.73 -11.51 24.39
C LYS A 79 -12.00 -11.63 22.89
N CYS A 80 -12.28 -10.53 22.20
CA CYS A 80 -12.56 -10.49 20.77
C CYS A 80 -11.20 -10.57 20.02
N PRO A 81 -10.94 -11.63 19.22
CA PRO A 81 -9.70 -11.69 18.43
C PRO A 81 -9.65 -10.51 17.47
N GLN A 82 -8.51 -9.81 17.42
CA GLN A 82 -8.20 -8.65 16.56
C GLN A 82 -8.28 -8.95 15.04
N VAL A 83 -8.84 -10.08 14.63
CA VAL A 83 -8.83 -10.57 13.25
C VAL A 83 -10.25 -10.97 12.84
N SER A 84 -10.82 -10.18 11.92
CA SER A 84 -12.06 -10.42 11.16
C SER A 84 -13.38 -10.15 11.89
N ALA A 85 -14.41 -9.86 11.10
CA ALA A 85 -15.79 -9.51 11.44
C ALA A 85 -16.60 -10.56 12.24
N GLN A 86 -15.98 -11.21 13.24
CA GLN A 86 -16.53 -12.33 14.00
C GLN A 86 -16.95 -11.98 15.44
N CYS A 87 -17.12 -10.69 15.77
CA CYS A 87 -17.93 -10.30 16.92
C CYS A 87 -19.41 -10.02 16.53
N ILE A 88 -19.77 -10.29 15.27
CA ILE A 88 -21.16 -10.36 14.80
C ILE A 88 -21.70 -11.78 15.05
N GLY A 89 -22.56 -11.94 16.06
CA GLY A 89 -23.38 -13.16 16.21
C GLY A 89 -23.13 -14.05 17.43
N TYR A 90 -22.22 -13.69 18.35
CA TYR A 90 -22.18 -14.35 19.67
C TYR A 90 -23.16 -13.66 20.63
N ASN A 91 -24.21 -14.39 21.03
CA ASN A 91 -25.14 -14.01 22.11
C ASN A 91 -24.41 -13.98 23.47
N GLN A 92 -23.65 -12.94 23.73
CA GLN A 92 -23.16 -12.58 25.06
C GLN A 92 -23.86 -11.30 25.51
N ASN A 93 -24.13 -11.17 26.80
CA ASN A 93 -24.85 -10.01 27.36
C ASN A 93 -24.05 -8.73 27.07
N MET A 94 -24.73 -7.72 26.52
CA MET A 94 -24.16 -6.38 26.40
C MET A 94 -23.84 -5.85 27.80
N THR A 95 -22.67 -5.23 27.97
CA THR A 95 -22.20 -4.71 29.27
C THR A 95 -22.24 -3.18 29.25
N SER A 96 -22.85 -2.56 30.26
CA SER A 96 -22.65 -1.14 30.57
C SER A 96 -21.55 -0.98 31.63
N ILE A 97 -20.71 0.05 31.50
CA ILE A 97 -19.72 0.40 32.53
C ILE A 97 -20.10 1.77 33.07
N ALA A 98 -20.27 1.87 34.38
CA ALA A 98 -20.73 3.09 35.03
C ALA A 98 -19.93 3.39 36.31
N SER A 99 -19.84 4.67 36.67
CA SER A 99 -19.41 5.12 37.99
C SER A 99 -19.99 6.48 38.31
N SER A 100 -20.65 6.60 39.45
CA SER A 100 -21.11 7.89 39.98
C SER A 100 -20.06 8.60 40.86
N THR A 101 -18.92 7.96 41.14
CA THR A 101 -17.93 8.48 42.10
C THR A 101 -16.59 8.86 41.48
N ILE A 102 -16.22 8.30 40.32
CA ILE A 102 -14.94 8.60 39.67
C ILE A 102 -14.93 10.05 39.20
N THR A 103 -13.95 10.82 39.69
CA THR A 103 -13.76 12.23 39.36
C THR A 103 -12.53 12.50 38.50
N ARG A 104 -11.53 11.62 38.55
CA ARG A 104 -10.26 11.81 37.84
C ARG A 104 -9.59 10.49 37.46
N VAL A 105 -9.04 10.45 36.24
CA VAL A 105 -8.10 9.41 35.78
C VAL A 105 -6.79 10.12 35.43
N ASN A 106 -5.69 9.81 36.10
CA ASN A 106 -4.41 10.47 35.83
C ASN A 106 -3.70 9.91 34.59
N GLY A 107 -3.90 8.62 34.28
CA GLY A 107 -3.41 8.00 33.05
C GLY A 107 -4.38 8.16 31.89
N SER A 108 -4.46 7.13 31.06
CA SER A 108 -5.32 7.05 29.88
C SER A 108 -6.62 6.28 30.16
N MET A 109 -7.72 6.72 29.56
CA MET A 109 -8.96 5.96 29.45
C MET A 109 -9.10 5.43 28.02
N ILE A 110 -8.84 4.14 27.81
CA ILE A 110 -8.78 3.51 26.48
C ILE A 110 -9.76 2.33 26.43
N LEU A 111 -10.89 2.53 25.77
CA LEU A 111 -11.87 1.48 25.52
C LEU A 111 -11.96 1.26 24.01
N SER A 112 -11.35 0.18 23.53
CA SER A 112 -11.20 -0.06 22.10
C SER A 112 -11.53 -1.48 21.67
N TYR A 113 -11.95 -1.64 20.41
CA TYR A 113 -12.20 -2.93 19.75
C TYR A 113 -13.11 -3.86 20.56
N ASP A 114 -14.31 -3.35 20.87
CA ASP A 114 -15.26 -4.03 21.74
C ASP A 114 -16.68 -4.02 21.16
N GLY A 115 -17.18 -5.22 20.85
CA GLY A 115 -18.53 -5.43 20.34
C GLY A 115 -19.61 -5.55 21.42
N TRP A 116 -19.25 -5.62 22.71
CA TRP A 116 -20.16 -5.91 23.82
C TRP A 116 -20.48 -4.70 24.69
N ILE A 117 -19.59 -3.70 24.75
CA ILE A 117 -19.87 -2.44 25.47
C ILE A 117 -21.05 -1.73 24.81
N SER A 118 -22.10 -1.47 25.58
CA SER A 118 -23.33 -0.81 25.10
C SER A 118 -23.59 0.56 25.71
N GLY A 119 -22.96 0.87 26.82
CA GLY A 119 -23.13 2.14 27.52
C GLY A 119 -21.96 2.47 28.43
N LEU A 120 -21.59 3.75 28.46
CA LEU A 120 -20.56 4.29 29.34
C LEU A 120 -21.13 5.48 30.10
N SER A 121 -20.99 5.49 31.43
CA SER A 121 -21.55 6.56 32.27
C SER A 121 -20.63 6.95 33.42
N PHE A 122 -19.99 8.11 33.30
CA PHE A 122 -19.09 8.72 34.27
C PHE A 122 -19.46 10.21 34.49
N PRO A 123 -20.66 10.51 35.03
CA PRO A 123 -21.18 11.88 35.11
C PRO A 123 -20.37 12.80 36.04
N GLU A 124 -19.58 12.26 36.96
CA GLU A 124 -18.72 13.03 37.89
C GLU A 124 -17.26 13.17 37.42
N LEU A 125 -16.89 12.53 36.30
CA LEU A 125 -15.53 12.57 35.77
C LEU A 125 -15.20 13.98 35.26
N LYS A 126 -14.17 14.60 35.85
CA LYS A 126 -13.73 15.96 35.52
C LYS A 126 -12.54 16.01 34.58
N SER A 127 -11.60 15.07 34.71
CA SER A 127 -10.35 15.12 33.93
C SER A 127 -9.75 13.75 33.65
N VAL A 128 -9.20 13.58 32.45
CA VAL A 128 -8.32 12.46 32.06
C VAL A 128 -6.95 13.02 31.71
N GLY A 129 -5.89 12.56 32.36
CA GLY A 129 -4.57 13.16 32.25
C GLY A 129 -3.91 12.96 30.88
N GLU A 130 -4.08 11.78 30.30
CA GLU A 130 -3.50 11.43 28.99
C GLU A 130 -4.59 11.22 27.92
N ASN A 131 -4.79 9.99 27.44
CA ASN A 131 -5.65 9.71 26.30
C ASN A 131 -7.08 9.39 26.73
N PHE A 132 -8.07 10.04 26.14
CA PHE A 132 -9.47 9.61 26.16
C PHE A 132 -9.81 9.01 24.80
N VAL A 133 -9.72 7.68 24.70
CA VAL A 133 -9.85 6.93 23.44
C VAL A 133 -11.01 5.95 23.54
N LEU A 134 -12.02 6.17 22.71
CA LEU A 134 -13.15 5.29 22.48
C LEU A 134 -13.16 4.91 21.00
N GLU A 135 -12.71 3.70 20.66
CA GLU A 135 -12.50 3.30 19.27
C GLU A 135 -13.11 1.94 18.95
N SER A 136 -13.83 1.85 17.83
CA SER A 136 -14.42 0.59 17.37
C SER A 136 -15.35 -0.07 18.40
N LEU A 137 -16.28 0.73 18.92
CA LEU A 137 -17.32 0.31 19.87
C LEU A 137 -18.66 0.16 19.14
N GLU A 138 -18.80 -0.93 18.38
CA GLU A 138 -19.94 -1.16 17.47
C GLU A 138 -21.32 -1.17 18.15
N SER A 139 -21.34 -1.49 19.44
CA SER A 139 -22.55 -1.67 20.24
C SER A 139 -22.88 -0.48 21.15
N LEU A 140 -21.99 0.50 21.27
CA LEU A 140 -22.14 1.64 22.17
C LEU A 140 -23.34 2.51 21.76
N LYS A 141 -24.26 2.76 22.68
CA LYS A 141 -25.49 3.55 22.44
C LYS A 141 -25.48 4.91 23.12
N TYR A 142 -24.92 4.99 24.33
CA TYR A 142 -24.86 6.22 25.12
C TYR A 142 -23.49 6.38 25.78
N LEU A 143 -23.06 7.65 25.89
CA LEU A 143 -21.86 8.08 26.60
C LEU A 143 -22.22 9.29 27.47
N ASP A 144 -22.12 9.13 28.79
CA ASP A 144 -22.32 10.20 29.77
C ASP A 144 -20.99 10.58 30.43
N VAL A 145 -20.43 11.72 30.03
CA VAL A 145 -19.22 12.33 30.60
C VAL A 145 -19.45 13.83 30.77
N ASP A 146 -20.64 14.19 31.24
CA ASP A 146 -21.16 15.56 31.16
C ASP A 146 -20.27 16.61 31.83
N ARG A 147 -19.61 16.23 32.94
CA ARG A 147 -18.71 17.09 33.73
C ARG A 147 -17.24 17.02 33.32
N LEU A 148 -16.90 16.34 32.22
CA LEU A 148 -15.52 16.23 31.76
C LEU A 148 -15.03 17.58 31.23
N GLU A 149 -14.12 18.20 31.97
CA GLU A 149 -13.58 19.54 31.70
C GLU A 149 -12.33 19.49 30.80
N SER A 150 -11.45 18.50 31.02
CA SER A 150 -10.15 18.43 30.33
C SER A 150 -9.65 17.02 30.01
N VAL A 151 -9.01 16.87 28.85
CA VAL A 151 -8.28 15.65 28.47
C VAL A 151 -6.90 15.96 27.88
N GLY A 152 -5.96 15.03 27.89
CA GLY A 152 -4.70 15.16 27.15
C GLY A 152 -4.91 15.07 25.64
N HIS A 153 -5.59 14.02 25.19
CA HIS A 153 -5.95 13.75 23.79
C HIS A 153 -7.35 13.14 23.72
N MET A 154 -8.16 13.50 22.71
CA MET A 154 -9.48 12.89 22.53
C MET A 154 -9.63 12.18 21.19
N ARG A 155 -10.07 10.92 21.23
CA ARG A 155 -10.46 10.14 20.06
C ARG A 155 -11.76 9.40 20.32
N LEU A 156 -12.79 9.72 19.55
CA LEU A 156 -14.07 9.01 19.53
C LEU A 156 -14.31 8.53 18.10
N MET A 157 -13.96 7.29 17.78
CA MET A 157 -14.02 6.77 16.41
C MET A 157 -14.80 5.47 16.30
N TYR A 158 -15.52 5.30 15.19
CA TYR A 158 -16.25 4.07 14.85
C TYR A 158 -17.20 3.56 15.96
N ALA A 159 -18.11 4.45 16.40
CA ALA A 159 -19.23 4.12 17.29
C ALA A 159 -20.58 4.34 16.57
N PRO A 160 -20.96 3.47 15.59
CA PRO A 160 -22.07 3.71 14.68
C PRO A 160 -23.45 3.76 15.35
N LYS A 161 -23.61 3.17 16.54
CA LYS A 161 -24.88 3.16 17.30
C LYS A 161 -24.96 4.24 18.38
N LEU A 162 -23.91 5.03 18.56
CA LEU A 162 -23.85 6.07 19.58
C LEU A 162 -24.77 7.22 19.17
N THR A 163 -25.87 7.39 19.91
CA THR A 163 -26.90 8.41 19.62
C THR A 163 -26.99 9.46 20.73
N ASN A 164 -26.69 9.09 21.97
CA ASN A 164 -26.76 9.98 23.12
C ASN A 164 -25.35 10.25 23.67
N LEU A 165 -24.87 11.48 23.50
CA LEU A 165 -23.60 11.96 24.03
C LEU A 165 -23.87 13.14 24.97
N LYS A 166 -23.50 13.00 26.24
CA LYS A 166 -23.47 14.12 27.20
C LYS A 166 -22.03 14.51 27.49
N LEU A 167 -21.68 15.72 27.07
CA LEU A 167 -20.35 16.33 27.24
C LEU A 167 -20.54 17.85 27.21
N SER A 168 -21.11 18.43 28.27
CA SER A 168 -21.41 19.88 28.29
C SER A 168 -20.32 20.74 28.92
N ALA A 169 -19.52 20.19 29.83
CA ALA A 169 -18.52 20.93 30.58
C ALA A 169 -17.13 20.97 29.94
N PHE A 170 -16.96 20.46 28.71
CA PHE A 170 -15.65 20.30 28.06
C PHE A 170 -15.04 21.64 27.60
N GLN A 171 -13.82 21.93 28.04
CA GLN A 171 -13.21 23.26 27.84
C GLN A 171 -11.72 23.23 27.48
N ASN A 172 -11.02 22.11 27.67
CA ASN A 172 -9.56 22.09 27.53
C ASN A 172 -8.99 20.79 26.98
N VAL A 173 -7.95 20.91 26.15
CA VAL A 173 -7.08 19.82 25.70
C VAL A 173 -5.65 20.15 26.09
N THR A 174 -5.05 19.36 26.98
CA THR A 174 -3.72 19.66 27.54
C THR A 174 -2.56 19.16 26.67
N GLY A 175 -2.81 18.22 25.76
CA GLY A 175 -1.79 17.54 24.96
C GLY A 175 -1.17 16.34 25.70
N ILE A 176 -0.51 15.45 24.96
CA ILE A 176 0.16 14.27 25.53
C ILE A 176 1.61 14.63 25.83
N THR A 177 2.05 14.50 27.08
CA THR A 177 3.45 14.77 27.46
C THR A 177 4.23 13.45 27.47
N TYR A 178 5.25 13.31 26.62
CA TYR A 178 6.17 12.18 26.67
C TYR A 178 7.15 12.28 27.85
N ARG A 179 7.84 11.18 28.19
CA ARG A 179 8.83 11.13 29.28
C ARG A 179 9.99 12.14 29.14
N ASP A 180 10.23 12.65 27.94
CA ASP A 180 11.24 13.67 27.66
C ASP A 180 10.71 15.12 27.83
N GLY A 181 9.44 15.28 28.22
CA GLY A 181 8.76 16.56 28.38
C GLY A 181 8.20 17.16 27.09
N SER A 182 8.31 16.47 25.95
CA SER A 182 7.72 16.92 24.69
C SER A 182 6.21 16.70 24.67
N ILE A 183 5.45 17.69 24.17
CA ILE A 183 3.99 17.61 24.03
C ILE A 183 3.66 17.22 22.59
N VAL A 184 2.98 16.08 22.38
CA VAL A 184 2.30 15.78 21.10
C VAL A 184 1.04 16.63 21.05
N GLY A 185 0.85 17.30 19.90
CA GLY A 185 -0.16 18.33 19.68
C GLY A 185 -1.53 18.03 20.29
N ARG A 186 -2.21 19.09 20.71
CA ARG A 186 -3.56 19.05 21.26
C ARG A 186 -4.54 18.71 20.14
N SER A 187 -4.90 17.43 20.00
CA SER A 187 -5.81 16.96 18.96
C SER A 187 -7.11 16.36 19.48
N ILE A 188 -8.17 16.56 18.68
CA ILE A 188 -9.50 15.99 18.88
C ILE A 188 -9.89 15.26 17.59
N GLU A 189 -10.17 13.97 17.68
CA GLU A 189 -10.63 13.12 16.57
C GLU A 189 -12.04 12.60 16.82
N LEU A 190 -13.00 12.95 15.96
CA LEU A 190 -14.42 12.63 16.13
C LEU A 190 -15.00 11.91 14.92
N GLY A 191 -15.57 10.73 15.14
CA GLY A 191 -16.38 9.97 14.18
C GLY A 191 -17.87 10.19 14.42
N LEU A 192 -18.61 10.68 13.42
CA LEU A 192 -20.01 11.14 13.57
C LEU A 192 -21.05 10.11 13.10
N GLY A 193 -20.70 8.83 13.12
CA GLY A 193 -21.48 7.76 12.46
C GLY A 193 -22.91 7.60 13.01
N GLY A 194 -23.10 7.66 14.32
CA GLY A 194 -24.41 7.50 14.98
C GLY A 194 -25.06 8.80 15.50
N LEU A 195 -24.27 9.87 15.64
CA LEU A 195 -24.65 11.11 16.33
C LEU A 195 -25.52 12.01 15.45
N GLU A 196 -26.48 12.70 16.07
CA GLU A 196 -27.38 13.65 15.39
C GLU A 196 -26.94 15.12 15.51
N SER A 197 -26.23 15.45 16.60
CA SER A 197 -25.58 16.76 16.81
C SER A 197 -24.28 16.56 17.60
N LEU A 198 -23.35 17.50 17.40
CA LEU A 198 -22.09 17.61 18.13
C LEU A 198 -21.90 18.96 18.81
N ASP A 199 -22.94 19.79 18.88
CA ASP A 199 -22.82 21.20 19.27
C ASP A 199 -22.33 21.37 20.71
N ALA A 200 -22.33 20.32 21.53
CA ALA A 200 -21.80 20.33 22.89
C ALA A 200 -20.26 20.46 22.96
N PHE A 201 -19.52 19.99 21.95
CA PHE A 201 -18.06 19.91 21.99
C PHE A 201 -17.34 21.26 21.91
N PHE A 202 -17.92 22.24 21.22
CA PHE A 202 -17.25 23.50 20.88
C PHE A 202 -18.06 24.72 21.33
N LYS A 203 -18.70 24.64 22.51
CA LYS A 203 -19.51 25.75 23.03
C LYS A 203 -18.69 26.91 23.60
N GLU A 204 -17.45 26.65 24.00
CA GLU A 204 -16.68 27.58 24.83
C GLU A 204 -15.53 28.31 24.09
N PRO A 205 -15.39 29.65 24.26
CA PRO A 205 -14.52 30.49 23.45
C PRO A 205 -13.01 30.29 23.68
N GLN A 206 -12.58 29.71 24.80
CA GLN A 206 -11.16 29.64 25.21
C GLN A 206 -10.42 28.38 24.75
N LEU A 207 -11.09 27.47 24.03
CA LEU A 207 -10.47 26.21 23.61
C LEU A 207 -9.36 26.47 22.57
N GLY A 208 -8.11 26.20 22.95
CA GLY A 208 -6.97 26.22 22.04
C GLY A 208 -6.61 24.81 21.60
N VAL A 209 -6.84 24.48 20.32
CA VAL A 209 -6.62 23.13 19.77
C VAL A 209 -5.65 23.22 18.59
N ASP A 210 -4.69 22.29 18.52
CA ASP A 210 -3.74 22.24 17.41
C ASP A 210 -4.37 21.55 16.19
N GLU A 211 -5.18 20.51 16.39
CA GLU A 211 -5.89 19.81 15.33
C GLU A 211 -7.29 19.30 15.74
N VAL A 212 -8.30 19.54 14.90
CA VAL A 212 -9.64 18.94 15.00
C VAL A 212 -9.89 18.13 13.74
N SER A 213 -9.96 16.81 13.89
CA SER A 213 -10.20 15.87 12.80
C SER A 213 -11.60 15.26 12.90
N ILE A 214 -12.42 15.48 11.87
CA ILE A 214 -13.80 15.02 11.77
C ILE A 214 -13.89 13.92 10.71
N TYR A 215 -14.44 12.77 11.11
CA TYR A 215 -14.64 11.59 10.28
C TYR A 215 -16.12 11.28 10.19
N ASN A 216 -16.60 10.91 9.00
CA ASN A 216 -17.90 10.27 8.75
C ASN A 216 -19.10 10.88 9.50
N SER A 217 -19.89 11.74 8.87
CA SER A 217 -21.25 12.00 9.35
C SER A 217 -22.22 11.10 8.63
N GLY A 218 -23.09 10.39 9.37
CA GLY A 218 -24.25 9.72 8.78
C GLY A 218 -25.54 10.51 9.00
N LYS A 219 -25.61 11.29 10.10
CA LYS A 219 -26.81 12.03 10.50
C LYS A 219 -26.59 13.51 10.84
N VAL A 220 -25.39 13.89 11.29
CA VAL A 220 -25.06 15.30 11.57
C VAL A 220 -25.11 16.10 10.27
N LYS A 221 -25.97 17.12 10.22
CA LYS A 221 -26.14 18.03 9.07
C LYS A 221 -25.47 19.38 9.25
N ARG A 222 -25.29 19.82 10.49
CA ARG A 222 -24.62 21.08 10.83
C ARG A 222 -23.66 20.82 11.98
N LEU A 223 -22.44 21.30 11.85
CA LEU A 223 -21.41 21.19 12.89
C LEU A 223 -20.87 22.59 13.20
N GLN A 224 -21.16 23.07 14.40
CA GLN A 224 -20.62 24.34 14.88
C GLN A 224 -19.27 24.13 15.57
N ILE A 225 -18.26 24.93 15.18
CA ILE A 225 -16.95 24.98 15.85
C ILE A 225 -16.73 26.37 16.45
N GLY A 226 -17.03 26.48 17.75
CA GLY A 226 -16.81 27.66 18.57
C GLY A 226 -15.52 27.60 19.38
N ALA A 227 -14.37 27.61 18.73
CA ALA A 227 -13.05 27.75 19.39
C ALA A 227 -12.30 28.96 18.79
N ALA A 228 -11.75 29.86 19.63
CA ALA A 228 -11.15 31.11 19.15
C ALA A 228 -9.87 30.92 18.33
N LYS A 229 -9.06 29.89 18.66
CA LYS A 229 -7.81 29.59 17.95
C LYS A 229 -7.70 28.10 17.67
N ILE A 230 -7.58 27.76 16.40
CA ILE A 230 -7.42 26.38 15.94
C ILE A 230 -6.23 26.30 14.98
N GLY A 231 -5.34 25.33 15.16
CA GLY A 231 -4.27 25.07 14.20
C GLY A 231 -4.84 24.54 12.88
N THR A 232 -5.42 23.35 12.90
CA THR A 232 -5.98 22.68 11.71
C THR A 232 -7.37 22.12 11.98
N VAL A 233 -8.31 22.30 11.05
CA VAL A 233 -9.59 21.59 10.99
C VAL A 233 -9.57 20.68 9.78
N LYS A 234 -9.75 19.38 9.96
CA LYS A 234 -9.65 18.38 8.90
C LYS A 234 -10.92 17.55 8.79
N PHE A 235 -11.45 17.43 7.57
CA PHE A 235 -12.55 16.53 7.24
C PHE A 235 -12.01 15.37 6.40
N ALA A 236 -12.06 14.16 6.95
CA ALA A 236 -11.47 12.95 6.37
C ALA A 236 -12.49 11.82 6.18
N TYR A 237 -12.24 10.96 5.19
CA TYR A 237 -13.05 9.78 4.92
C TYR A 237 -12.75 8.63 5.92
N SER A 238 -13.76 7.82 6.23
CA SER A 238 -13.63 6.54 6.92
C SER A 238 -14.37 5.47 6.12
N THR A 239 -13.82 4.25 6.05
CA THR A 239 -14.19 3.15 5.14
C THR A 239 -15.62 2.60 5.30
N SER A 240 -16.42 3.11 6.23
CA SER A 240 -17.74 2.57 6.59
C SER A 240 -18.77 3.68 6.84
N GLY A 241 -19.40 4.18 5.79
CA GLY A 241 -20.51 5.13 5.90
C GLY A 241 -20.95 5.67 4.54
N LYS A 242 -22.25 5.98 4.40
CA LYS A 242 -22.70 6.76 3.25
C LYS A 242 -22.23 8.20 3.46
N PRO A 243 -21.62 8.82 2.44
CA PRO A 243 -21.15 10.20 2.55
C PRO A 243 -22.32 11.17 2.78
N ASN A 244 -22.08 12.21 3.59
CA ASN A 244 -23.11 13.12 4.11
C ASN A 244 -23.08 14.51 3.49
N ASN A 245 -24.16 15.26 3.74
CA ASN A 245 -24.31 16.68 3.44
C ASN A 245 -24.16 17.49 4.75
N LEU A 246 -22.92 17.80 5.14
CA LEU A 246 -22.59 18.53 6.36
C LEU A 246 -22.27 20.01 6.07
N THR A 247 -22.88 20.94 6.80
CA THR A 247 -22.49 22.35 6.81
C THR A 247 -21.62 22.66 8.01
N LEU A 248 -20.44 23.22 7.77
CA LEU A 248 -19.55 23.72 8.82
C LEU A 248 -19.96 25.13 9.23
N VAL A 249 -20.22 25.35 10.52
CA VAL A 249 -20.57 26.65 11.07
C VAL A 249 -19.42 27.15 11.94
N LEU A 250 -18.82 28.28 11.56
CA LEU A 250 -17.69 28.89 12.26
C LEU A 250 -18.16 29.97 13.22
N GLY A 251 -17.69 29.91 14.46
CA GLY A 251 -18.02 30.82 15.55
C GLY A 251 -18.67 30.13 16.75
N GLY A 252 -18.64 30.80 17.88
CA GLY A 252 -19.27 30.38 19.15
C GLY A 252 -20.09 31.52 19.72
N SER A 253 -21.06 31.26 20.60
CA SER A 253 -21.95 32.29 21.19
C SER A 253 -21.17 33.42 21.89
N GLY A 254 -20.02 33.11 22.48
CA GLY A 254 -19.10 34.07 23.13
C GLY A 254 -17.89 34.49 22.30
N ILE A 255 -17.76 34.08 21.03
CA ILE A 255 -16.60 34.38 20.19
C ILE A 255 -16.91 35.54 19.24
N THR A 256 -16.13 36.62 19.35
CA THR A 256 -16.16 37.74 18.39
C THR A 256 -15.04 37.67 17.36
N GLU A 257 -13.95 36.96 17.66
CA GLU A 257 -12.77 36.83 16.79
C GLU A 257 -12.31 35.38 16.75
N GLN A 258 -12.08 34.84 15.55
CA GLN A 258 -11.65 33.46 15.34
C GLN A 258 -10.50 33.39 14.34
N THR A 259 -9.45 32.63 14.69
CA THR A 259 -8.30 32.36 13.82
C THR A 259 -8.13 30.86 13.62
N ILE A 260 -8.04 30.43 12.36
CA ILE A 260 -7.82 29.02 11.97
C ILE A 260 -6.60 28.94 11.07
N GLY A 261 -5.60 28.12 11.41
CA GLY A 261 -4.40 27.98 10.58
C GLY A 261 -4.68 27.31 9.24
N SER A 262 -5.41 26.19 9.25
CA SER A 262 -5.77 25.45 8.03
C SER A 262 -7.15 24.79 8.15
N ILE A 263 -7.94 24.83 7.08
CA ILE A 263 -9.15 24.03 6.92
C ILE A 263 -8.91 23.11 5.73
N GLN A 264 -8.91 21.80 5.97
CA GLN A 264 -8.67 20.77 4.97
C GLN A 264 -9.90 19.89 4.83
N THR A 265 -10.39 19.77 3.60
CA THR A 265 -11.61 19.03 3.33
C THR A 265 -11.37 18.06 2.19
N THR A 266 -11.68 16.79 2.43
CA THR A 266 -11.60 15.74 1.40
C THR A 266 -12.97 15.15 1.09
N TYR A 267 -13.91 15.18 2.04
CA TYR A 267 -15.25 14.61 1.87
C TYR A 267 -16.26 15.26 2.83
N SER A 268 -17.54 15.06 2.53
CA SER A 268 -18.71 15.30 3.41
C SER A 268 -19.21 16.74 3.57
N LEU A 269 -18.48 17.77 3.11
CA LEU A 269 -18.97 19.14 3.26
C LEU A 269 -19.92 19.54 2.12
N ASN A 270 -20.95 20.31 2.48
CA ASN A 270 -21.89 20.95 1.55
C ASN A 270 -21.90 22.48 1.68
N GLY A 271 -21.17 23.05 2.64
CA GLY A 271 -21.06 24.49 2.76
C GLY A 271 -20.35 24.91 4.04
N ILE A 272 -20.03 26.20 4.09
CA ILE A 272 -19.40 26.85 5.24
C ILE A 272 -20.18 28.11 5.54
N GLU A 273 -20.59 28.25 6.80
CA GLU A 273 -21.32 29.40 7.31
C GLU A 273 -20.51 30.05 8.43
N ARG A 274 -20.68 31.36 8.61
CA ARG A 274 -20.20 32.04 9.82
C ARG A 274 -21.39 32.49 10.66
N LEU A 275 -21.26 32.44 11.97
CA LEU A 275 -22.24 33.03 12.87
C LEU A 275 -22.20 34.56 12.82
N ALA A 276 -23.36 35.20 12.99
CA ALA A 276 -23.52 36.65 12.87
C ALA A 276 -22.77 37.46 13.94
N ASN A 277 -22.49 36.87 15.10
CA ASN A 277 -21.75 37.51 16.20
C ASN A 277 -20.22 37.51 15.97
N LEU A 278 -19.73 36.69 15.04
CA LEU A 278 -18.31 36.64 14.67
C LEU A 278 -17.97 37.86 13.81
N LYS A 279 -17.18 38.77 14.37
CA LYS A 279 -16.77 40.03 13.73
C LYS A 279 -15.56 39.85 12.84
N THR A 280 -14.61 39.01 13.26
CA THR A 280 -13.38 38.72 12.51
C THR A 280 -13.14 37.22 12.41
N LEU A 281 -12.88 36.76 11.19
CA LEU A 281 -12.56 35.38 10.86
C LEU A 281 -11.36 35.35 9.91
N SER A 282 -10.21 34.92 10.44
CA SER A 282 -8.96 34.80 9.68
C SER A 282 -8.59 33.33 9.49
N VAL A 283 -8.34 32.93 8.25
CA VAL A 283 -7.96 31.56 7.89
C VAL A 283 -6.62 31.57 7.16
N GLY A 284 -5.64 30.80 7.62
CA GLY A 284 -4.34 30.73 6.95
C GLY A 284 -4.41 30.03 5.59
N SER A 285 -5.07 28.87 5.55
CA SER A 285 -5.28 28.10 4.32
C SER A 285 -6.62 27.39 4.31
N PHE A 286 -7.27 27.35 3.15
CA PHE A 286 -8.44 26.53 2.88
C PHE A 286 -8.13 25.61 1.72
N SER A 287 -8.19 24.31 1.95
CA SER A 287 -7.91 23.31 0.92
C SER A 287 -9.07 22.34 0.80
N SER A 288 -9.61 22.25 -0.40
CA SER A 288 -10.64 21.29 -0.74
C SER A 288 -10.18 20.37 -1.87
N PHE A 289 -10.28 19.08 -1.61
CA PHE A 289 -9.94 18.02 -2.54
C PHE A 289 -11.16 17.12 -2.72
N GLY A 290 -11.51 16.87 -3.98
CA GLY A 290 -12.75 16.20 -4.41
C GLY A 290 -13.35 15.14 -3.48
N GLY A 291 -14.68 15.17 -3.37
CA GLY A 291 -15.46 14.30 -2.48
C GLY A 291 -16.52 15.05 -1.65
N ASN A 292 -16.61 16.37 -1.84
CA ASN A 292 -17.61 17.23 -1.25
C ASN A 292 -18.84 17.40 -2.17
N TYR A 293 -19.94 17.91 -1.59
CA TYR A 293 -21.25 18.01 -2.24
C TYR A 293 -21.71 19.44 -2.52
N TYR A 294 -20.94 20.44 -2.10
CA TYR A 294 -21.34 21.81 -2.34
C TYR A 294 -21.41 22.10 -3.85
N GLN A 295 -22.57 22.60 -4.28
CA GLN A 295 -22.74 23.14 -5.63
C GLN A 295 -22.26 24.59 -5.71
N HIS A 296 -22.40 25.31 -4.60
CA HIS A 296 -21.95 26.68 -4.42
C HIS A 296 -21.13 26.74 -3.13
N LEU A 297 -19.87 27.19 -3.23
CA LEU A 297 -19.00 27.39 -2.08
C LEU A 297 -18.81 28.88 -1.84
N ASP A 298 -19.54 29.43 -0.86
CA ASP A 298 -19.38 30.79 -0.39
C ASP A 298 -18.41 30.79 0.81
N LEU A 299 -17.22 31.41 0.67
CA LEU A 299 -16.20 31.46 1.73
C LEU A 299 -16.41 32.69 2.62
N PRO A 300 -16.75 32.54 3.91
CA PRO A 300 -17.15 33.67 4.76
C PRO A 300 -15.98 34.32 5.52
N PHE A 301 -14.77 34.33 4.95
CA PHE A 301 -13.54 34.72 5.64
C PHE A 301 -13.20 36.20 5.45
N ASP A 302 -12.79 36.89 6.51
CA ASP A 302 -12.31 38.28 6.38
C ASP A 302 -10.86 38.32 5.87
N HIS A 303 -10.07 37.28 6.13
CA HIS A 303 -8.73 37.06 5.57
C HIS A 303 -8.50 35.59 5.21
N LEU A 304 -7.89 35.35 4.05
CA LEU A 304 -7.43 34.02 3.62
C LEU A 304 -6.03 34.12 3.01
N GLY A 305 -5.10 33.27 3.44
CA GLY A 305 -3.74 33.23 2.90
C GLY A 305 -3.58 32.34 1.66
N ASN A 306 -4.15 31.13 1.68
CA ASN A 306 -4.09 30.19 0.55
C ASN A 306 -5.44 29.52 0.30
N LEU A 307 -5.89 29.51 -0.94
CA LEU A 307 -7.10 28.81 -1.39
C LEU A 307 -6.72 27.71 -2.39
N THR A 308 -6.95 26.45 -2.02
CA THR A 308 -6.77 25.30 -2.92
C THR A 308 -8.10 24.61 -3.17
N ILE A 309 -8.52 24.50 -4.44
CA ILE A 309 -9.74 23.78 -4.86
C ILE A 309 -9.39 22.84 -6.01
N ARG A 310 -9.35 21.53 -5.73
CA ARG A 310 -8.96 20.52 -6.71
C ARG A 310 -9.93 19.35 -6.76
N ASN A 311 -10.19 18.84 -7.96
CA ASN A 311 -11.03 17.65 -8.20
C ASN A 311 -12.48 17.72 -7.68
N GLU A 312 -13.02 18.90 -7.41
CA GLU A 312 -14.42 19.05 -7.01
C GLU A 312 -15.34 18.84 -8.22
N ARG A 313 -16.19 17.81 -8.15
CA ARG A 313 -17.07 17.42 -9.26
C ARG A 313 -18.39 18.15 -9.25
N GLU A 314 -18.96 18.38 -8.07
CA GLU A 314 -20.29 19.00 -7.93
C GLU A 314 -20.22 20.54 -7.86
N LEU A 315 -19.04 21.10 -7.55
CA LEU A 315 -18.84 22.54 -7.42
C LEU A 315 -19.04 23.24 -8.76
N MET A 316 -20.02 24.14 -8.81
CA MET A 316 -20.33 24.98 -9.97
C MET A 316 -19.85 26.42 -9.79
N TRP A 317 -19.96 26.96 -8.56
CA TRP A 317 -19.63 28.37 -8.28
C TRP A 317 -18.85 28.53 -6.98
N LEU A 318 -17.83 29.38 -7.04
CA LEU A 318 -16.99 29.76 -5.91
C LEU A 318 -17.16 31.25 -5.64
N SER A 319 -17.45 31.63 -4.39
CA SER A 319 -17.54 33.02 -3.98
C SER A 319 -16.58 33.37 -2.85
N ILE A 320 -15.93 34.52 -2.98
CA ILE A 320 -15.11 35.15 -1.93
C ILE A 320 -15.71 36.52 -1.59
N PRO A 321 -15.48 37.04 -0.37
CA PRO A 321 -16.13 38.27 0.06
C PRO A 321 -15.43 39.51 -0.53
N PRO A 322 -16.10 40.68 -0.57
CA PRO A 322 -15.53 41.91 -1.12
C PRO A 322 -14.19 42.33 -0.47
N GLN A 323 -14.00 41.98 0.80
CA GLN A 323 -12.78 42.19 1.58
C GLN A 323 -11.56 41.51 0.95
N ALA A 324 -11.76 40.48 0.12
CA ALA A 324 -10.67 39.78 -0.57
C ALA A 324 -9.85 40.67 -1.50
N ALA A 325 -10.41 41.80 -1.95
CA ALA A 325 -9.67 42.82 -2.69
C ALA A 325 -8.50 43.40 -1.88
N GLN A 326 -8.48 43.26 -0.55
CA GLN A 326 -7.44 43.77 0.34
C GLN A 326 -6.56 42.66 0.95
N TRP A 327 -6.68 41.40 0.50
CA TRP A 327 -5.83 40.31 1.01
C TRP A 327 -4.38 40.45 0.53
N GLU A 328 -3.43 40.29 1.45
CA GLU A 328 -2.00 40.32 1.16
C GLU A 328 -1.43 38.91 1.06
N SER A 329 -0.51 38.68 0.12
CA SER A 329 0.17 37.40 -0.11
C SER A 329 -0.78 36.21 -0.36
N PHE A 330 -2.00 36.49 -0.84
CA PHE A 330 -2.98 35.47 -1.18
C PHE A 330 -2.49 34.59 -2.32
N SER A 331 -2.44 33.28 -2.09
CA SER A 331 -2.16 32.24 -3.07
C SER A 331 -3.45 31.51 -3.47
N LEU A 332 -3.53 31.13 -4.74
CA LEU A 332 -4.71 30.49 -5.30
C LEU A 332 -4.32 29.29 -6.15
N ASP A 333 -4.85 28.11 -5.85
CA ASP A 333 -4.62 26.90 -6.62
C ASP A 333 -5.96 26.24 -6.98
N ILE A 334 -6.43 26.47 -8.20
CA ILE A 334 -7.65 25.85 -8.72
C ILE A 334 -7.30 24.96 -9.90
N GLY A 335 -7.73 23.70 -9.85
CA GLY A 335 -7.54 22.80 -10.98
C GLY A 335 -8.47 21.59 -11.02
N TYR A 336 -8.74 21.12 -12.24
CA TYR A 336 -9.38 19.84 -12.56
C TYR A 336 -10.75 19.67 -11.86
N ASN A 337 -11.47 20.78 -11.72
CA ASN A 337 -12.85 20.81 -11.22
C ASN A 337 -13.79 20.69 -12.42
N ALA A 338 -14.64 19.67 -12.44
CA ALA A 338 -15.37 19.27 -13.65
C ALA A 338 -16.43 20.30 -14.08
N ASN A 339 -17.11 20.91 -13.10
CA ASN A 339 -18.26 21.80 -13.34
C ASN A 339 -18.03 23.25 -12.89
N LEU A 340 -16.87 23.56 -12.30
CA LEU A 340 -16.60 24.89 -11.76
C LEU A 340 -16.48 25.90 -12.91
N ASN A 341 -17.39 26.87 -12.91
CA ASN A 341 -17.45 27.91 -13.93
C ASN A 341 -16.68 29.15 -13.47
N LEU A 342 -15.56 29.44 -14.15
CA LEU A 342 -14.76 30.66 -13.96
C LEU A 342 -14.76 31.51 -15.24
N SER A 343 -15.88 31.53 -15.96
CA SER A 343 -16.02 32.36 -17.17
C SER A 343 -16.21 33.85 -16.86
N THR A 344 -16.72 34.21 -15.67
CA THR A 344 -16.96 35.61 -15.27
C THR A 344 -16.76 35.78 -13.75
N GLU A 345 -16.49 37.01 -13.29
CA GLU A 345 -16.44 37.35 -11.85
C GLU A 345 -17.82 37.35 -11.16
N TYR A 346 -18.88 37.05 -11.90
CA TYR A 346 -20.28 37.08 -11.46
C TYR A 346 -20.90 35.69 -11.51
N ARG A 347 -21.75 35.41 -10.52
CA ARG A 347 -22.64 34.26 -10.51
C ARG A 347 -24.08 34.72 -10.64
N VAL A 348 -24.93 33.81 -11.13
CA VAL A 348 -26.39 33.99 -11.09
C VAL A 348 -26.87 33.58 -9.70
N SER A 349 -27.59 34.46 -9.01
CA SER A 349 -28.22 34.17 -7.72
C SER A 349 -29.43 33.25 -7.91
N GLU A 350 -29.94 32.67 -6.82
CA GLU A 350 -31.18 31.88 -6.84
C GLU A 350 -32.39 32.68 -7.38
N LYS A 351 -32.32 34.01 -7.33
CA LYS A 351 -33.35 34.93 -7.85
C LYS A 351 -33.14 35.33 -9.31
N GLY A 352 -32.10 34.80 -9.97
CA GLY A 352 -31.75 35.13 -11.34
C GLY A 352 -30.96 36.44 -11.50
N GLU A 353 -30.55 37.08 -10.40
CA GLU A 353 -29.77 38.32 -10.42
C GLU A 353 -28.28 38.02 -10.57
N LEU A 354 -27.54 38.86 -11.31
CA LEU A 354 -26.08 38.77 -11.40
C LEU A 354 -25.46 39.37 -10.12
N VAL A 355 -24.79 38.53 -9.33
CA VAL A 355 -24.09 38.93 -8.12
C VAL A 355 -22.61 38.66 -8.31
N ARG A 356 -21.76 39.64 -7.98
CA ARG A 356 -20.32 39.47 -8.06
C ARG A 356 -19.87 38.45 -7.01
N SER A 357 -19.25 37.37 -7.46
CA SER A 357 -18.75 36.28 -6.60
C SER A 357 -17.25 36.33 -6.41
N TRP A 358 -16.51 37.02 -7.28
CA TRP A 358 -15.05 37.06 -7.24
C TRP A 358 -14.48 38.47 -7.12
N TYR A 359 -13.46 38.62 -6.28
CA TYR A 359 -12.78 39.87 -5.99
C TYR A 359 -11.25 39.64 -5.97
N TRP A 360 -10.56 40.10 -7.00
CA TRP A 360 -9.11 39.95 -7.10
C TRP A 360 -8.36 40.83 -6.07
N PRO A 361 -7.34 40.29 -5.36
CA PRO A 361 -6.51 41.08 -4.47
C PRO A 361 -5.79 42.22 -5.19
N GLN A 362 -5.82 43.40 -4.57
CA GLN A 362 -5.09 44.60 -5.00
C GLN A 362 -3.68 44.70 -4.42
N PRO A 363 -3.32 44.13 -3.25
CA PRO A 363 -1.94 44.02 -2.78
C PRO A 363 -1.11 42.95 -3.51
N ASN A 364 0.12 42.70 -3.04
CA ASN A 364 0.99 41.62 -3.53
C ASN A 364 0.29 40.26 -3.41
N MET A 365 0.45 39.41 -4.42
CA MET A 365 -0.14 38.06 -4.44
C MET A 365 0.95 37.00 -4.29
N GLY A 366 0.57 35.87 -3.73
CA GLY A 366 1.42 34.68 -3.70
C GLY A 366 1.37 33.94 -5.05
N GLU A 367 2.05 32.80 -5.09
CA GLU A 367 2.01 31.88 -6.24
C GLU A 367 0.58 31.41 -6.47
N SER A 368 0.12 31.52 -7.71
CA SER A 368 -1.25 31.21 -8.10
C SER A 368 -1.29 30.37 -9.36
N TYR A 369 -2.07 29.29 -9.34
CA TYR A 369 -2.29 28.34 -10.42
C TYR A 369 -3.79 28.22 -10.71
N LEU A 370 -4.19 28.42 -11.96
CA LEU A 370 -5.57 28.35 -12.40
C LEU A 370 -5.70 27.43 -13.61
N ARG A 371 -6.58 26.43 -13.50
CA ARG A 371 -6.95 25.56 -14.62
C ARG A 371 -8.45 25.26 -14.63
N GLY A 372 -9.08 25.39 -15.79
CA GLY A 372 -10.47 25.00 -16.01
C GLY A 372 -11.19 25.89 -17.03
N ASN A 373 -12.51 25.97 -16.92
CA ASN A 373 -13.38 26.79 -17.76
C ASN A 373 -13.22 28.29 -17.43
N LEU A 374 -12.23 28.91 -18.06
CA LEU A 374 -11.81 30.29 -17.85
C LEU A 374 -12.16 31.16 -19.05
N SER A 375 -12.59 32.40 -18.80
CA SER A 375 -12.68 33.45 -19.83
C SER A 375 -11.94 34.71 -19.40
N ASN A 376 -11.59 35.57 -20.35
CA ASN A 376 -10.97 36.86 -20.04
C ASN A 376 -11.82 37.74 -19.11
N LEU A 377 -13.16 37.60 -19.13
CA LEU A 377 -14.08 38.35 -18.27
C LEU A 377 -13.90 38.04 -16.77
N PHE A 378 -13.33 36.88 -16.43
CA PHE A 378 -13.01 36.54 -15.05
C PHE A 378 -11.86 37.39 -14.48
N PHE A 379 -11.10 38.06 -15.34
CA PHE A 379 -9.94 38.87 -14.98
C PHE A 379 -10.19 40.38 -15.22
N ASP A 380 -11.42 40.80 -15.51
CA ASP A 380 -11.70 42.21 -15.86
C ASP A 380 -11.24 43.19 -14.77
N SER A 381 -11.59 42.91 -13.51
CA SER A 381 -11.18 43.79 -12.41
C SER A 381 -9.70 43.65 -12.07
N TYR A 382 -9.12 42.48 -12.32
CA TYR A 382 -7.68 42.27 -12.22
C TYR A 382 -6.94 43.23 -13.16
N PHE A 383 -7.30 43.23 -14.44
CA PHE A 383 -6.71 44.12 -15.43
C PHE A 383 -7.00 45.59 -15.14
N GLN A 384 -8.23 45.93 -14.75
CA GLN A 384 -8.63 47.30 -14.45
C GLN A 384 -7.68 47.94 -13.42
N PHE A 385 -7.38 47.23 -12.33
CA PHE A 385 -6.48 47.74 -11.30
C PHE A 385 -5.02 47.78 -11.77
N ARG A 386 -4.47 46.69 -12.36
CA ARG A 386 -3.06 46.64 -12.78
C ARG A 386 -2.73 47.66 -13.88
N ASN A 387 -3.70 47.98 -14.73
CA ASN A 387 -3.51 48.98 -15.77
C ASN A 387 -3.40 50.41 -15.23
N THR A 388 -3.99 50.72 -14.05
CA THR A 388 -3.84 52.03 -13.40
C THR A 388 -2.47 52.26 -12.75
N LEU A 389 -1.67 51.21 -12.56
CA LEU A 389 -0.36 51.31 -11.92
C LEU A 389 0.71 51.83 -12.89
N SER A 390 1.69 52.59 -12.35
CA SER A 390 2.90 52.98 -13.08
C SER A 390 3.80 51.77 -13.35
N LYS A 391 4.78 51.90 -14.26
CA LYS A 391 5.72 50.80 -14.56
C LYS A 391 6.56 50.42 -13.33
N GLU A 392 6.97 51.40 -12.54
CA GLU A 392 7.76 51.23 -11.31
C GLU A 392 6.92 50.57 -10.20
N ALA A 393 5.68 51.04 -10.01
CA ALA A 393 4.76 50.46 -9.04
C ALA A 393 4.41 49.00 -9.38
N LEU A 394 4.32 48.68 -10.67
CA LEU A 394 4.11 47.33 -11.13
C LEU A 394 5.38 46.49 -10.92
N ALA A 395 6.57 46.96 -11.31
CA ALA A 395 7.83 46.23 -11.17
C ALA A 395 8.16 45.79 -9.73
N ASN A 396 7.83 46.60 -8.73
CA ASN A 396 8.12 46.29 -7.32
C ASN A 396 7.15 45.31 -6.66
N ARG A 397 6.13 44.84 -7.36
CA ARG A 397 5.15 43.88 -6.80
C ARG A 397 5.66 42.44 -6.97
N THR A 398 5.24 41.55 -6.09
CA THR A 398 5.45 40.10 -6.22
C THR A 398 4.15 39.45 -6.63
N GLU A 399 4.11 38.85 -7.82
CA GLU A 399 2.94 38.15 -8.36
C GLU A 399 3.45 37.06 -9.32
N ASP A 400 3.06 35.81 -9.08
CA ASP A 400 3.34 34.65 -9.94
C ASP A 400 2.00 33.96 -10.23
N LEU A 401 1.60 33.94 -11.50
CA LEU A 401 0.26 33.51 -11.92
C LEU A 401 0.35 32.62 -13.15
N GLU A 402 0.11 31.33 -12.97
CA GLU A 402 0.03 30.34 -14.04
C GLU A 402 -1.43 30.06 -14.42
N ILE A 403 -1.71 30.12 -15.72
CA ILE A 403 -3.05 29.96 -16.28
C ILE A 403 -3.03 28.90 -17.38
N TYR A 404 -3.86 27.87 -17.21
CA TYR A 404 -4.11 26.82 -18.19
C TYR A 404 -5.61 26.83 -18.52
N ALA A 405 -5.97 27.54 -19.59
CA ALA A 405 -7.35 27.71 -19.99
C ALA A 405 -7.72 26.77 -21.14
N GLU A 406 -8.93 26.23 -21.10
CA GLU A 406 -9.49 25.40 -22.18
C GLU A 406 -10.32 26.27 -23.13
N GLY A 407 -10.20 26.06 -24.46
CA GLY A 407 -11.03 26.78 -25.45
C GLY A 407 -10.51 28.17 -25.86
N SER A 408 -11.44 29.12 -26.10
CA SER A 408 -11.16 30.40 -26.79
C SER A 408 -10.56 31.51 -25.91
N PHE A 409 -9.73 31.16 -24.92
CA PHE A 409 -9.13 32.11 -23.99
C PHE A 409 -7.96 32.88 -24.63
N SER A 410 -7.93 34.22 -24.50
CA SER A 410 -6.83 35.03 -25.04
C SER A 410 -5.75 35.33 -24.01
N CYS A 411 -4.50 34.94 -24.31
CA CYS A 411 -3.33 35.28 -23.50
C CYS A 411 -2.79 36.70 -23.73
N GLU A 412 -3.26 37.42 -24.77
CA GLU A 412 -2.72 38.72 -25.17
C GLU A 412 -2.72 39.80 -24.06
N PRO A 413 -3.78 39.95 -23.23
CA PRO A 413 -3.78 40.94 -22.15
C PRO A 413 -2.70 40.69 -21.09
N PHE A 414 -2.38 39.42 -20.81
CA PHE A 414 -1.34 39.03 -19.86
C PHE A 414 0.06 39.30 -20.41
N GLU A 415 0.30 38.99 -21.70
CA GLU A 415 1.57 39.31 -22.36
C GLU A 415 1.84 40.83 -22.39
N LYS A 416 0.80 41.65 -22.59
CA LYS A 416 0.90 43.12 -22.54
C LYS A 416 1.29 43.60 -21.14
N LEU A 417 0.69 43.04 -20.09
CA LEU A 417 1.08 43.34 -18.70
C LEU A 417 2.53 42.93 -18.43
N GLN A 418 2.96 41.74 -18.89
CA GLN A 418 4.32 41.25 -18.69
C GLN A 418 5.36 42.16 -19.38
N LYS A 419 5.09 42.59 -20.63
CA LYS A 419 5.93 43.55 -21.36
C LYS A 419 6.02 44.92 -20.68
N LYS A 420 4.97 45.37 -19.97
CA LYS A 420 4.95 46.65 -19.25
C LYS A 420 5.92 46.68 -18.05
N ARG A 421 6.34 45.52 -17.52
CA ARG A 421 6.90 45.39 -16.16
C ARG A 421 8.35 44.86 -16.09
N GLY A 422 8.78 44.00 -17.01
CA GLY A 422 10.12 43.36 -16.96
C GLY A 422 10.20 42.10 -16.07
N ARG A 423 11.42 41.57 -15.86
CA ARG A 423 11.79 40.18 -15.46
C ARG A 423 11.18 39.58 -14.16
N GLN A 424 10.47 40.32 -13.31
CA GLN A 424 9.97 39.84 -12.00
C GLN A 424 8.52 39.34 -11.98
N TYR A 425 7.85 39.29 -13.13
CA TYR A 425 6.47 38.82 -13.26
C TYR A 425 6.40 37.60 -14.16
N HIS A 426 6.12 36.46 -13.55
CA HIS A 426 5.93 35.21 -14.25
C HIS A 426 4.43 35.01 -14.43
N VAL A 427 3.97 35.18 -15.68
CA VAL A 427 2.65 34.73 -16.09
C VAL A 427 2.83 33.77 -17.25
N SER A 428 2.54 32.51 -16.97
CA SER A 428 2.50 31.45 -17.97
C SER A 428 1.05 31.26 -18.39
N CYS A 429 0.77 31.40 -19.68
CA CYS A 429 -0.58 31.25 -20.22
C CYS A 429 -0.56 30.27 -21.41
N SER A 430 -1.41 29.24 -21.36
CA SER A 430 -1.58 28.28 -22.45
C SER A 430 -3.07 28.04 -22.70
N ALA A 431 -3.48 28.17 -23.97
CA ALA A 431 -4.82 27.80 -24.45
C ALA A 431 -4.70 26.51 -25.28
N GLU A 432 -5.48 25.48 -24.96
CA GLU A 432 -5.55 24.23 -25.75
C GLU A 432 -6.74 24.28 -26.73
N ASP A 433 -6.48 24.08 -28.04
CA ASP A 433 -7.53 23.91 -29.05
C ASP A 433 -8.26 22.57 -28.86
N PRO A 434 -9.60 22.51 -28.97
CA PRO A 434 -10.33 21.26 -28.88
C PRO A 434 -10.07 20.40 -30.13
N ILE A 435 -9.46 19.23 -29.94
CA ILE A 435 -9.26 18.24 -31.01
C ILE A 435 -10.63 17.68 -31.41
N ASP A 436 -11.02 17.91 -32.67
CA ASP A 436 -12.27 17.42 -33.28
C ASP A 436 -12.21 15.90 -33.53
N LEU A 437 -12.79 15.11 -32.61
CA LEU A 437 -12.98 13.67 -32.76
C LEU A 437 -14.32 13.37 -33.46
N ARG A 438 -14.42 13.72 -34.76
CA ARG A 438 -15.48 13.22 -35.65
C ARG A 438 -14.90 12.66 -36.94
N SER A 439 -14.47 11.39 -36.90
CA SER A 439 -14.74 10.36 -37.92
C SER A 439 -13.88 9.11 -37.67
N GLY A 440 -14.54 7.98 -37.37
CA GLY A 440 -13.90 6.66 -37.24
C GLY A 440 -14.55 5.81 -36.16
N GLY A 441 -15.34 4.81 -36.57
CA GLY A 441 -16.29 4.06 -35.74
C GLY A 441 -15.77 3.33 -34.49
N LEU A 442 -16.65 3.30 -33.49
CA LEU A 442 -16.94 2.20 -32.53
C LEU A 442 -15.75 1.52 -31.82
N ALA A 443 -15.53 1.90 -30.55
CA ALA A 443 -15.78 1.02 -29.40
C ALA A 443 -15.79 1.86 -28.10
N GLN A 444 -16.90 1.78 -27.35
CA GLN A 444 -17.06 2.43 -26.06
C GLN A 444 -16.09 1.83 -25.03
N ALA A 445 -15.08 2.61 -24.61
CA ALA A 445 -14.38 2.39 -23.34
C ALA A 445 -14.80 3.50 -22.37
N LYS A 446 -15.55 3.13 -21.32
CA LYS A 446 -15.89 4.02 -20.21
C LYS A 446 -14.62 4.35 -19.42
N LEU A 447 -14.14 5.60 -19.48
CA LEU A 447 -13.11 6.14 -18.60
C LEU A 447 -13.73 6.74 -17.33
N PRO A 448 -13.26 6.33 -16.14
CA PRO A 448 -13.26 7.20 -14.97
C PRO A 448 -11.85 7.27 -14.38
N THR A 449 -10.98 8.14 -14.90
CA THR A 449 -9.60 8.32 -14.41
C THR A 449 -9.21 9.81 -14.26
N LEU A 450 -10.15 10.69 -13.88
CA LEU A 450 -9.84 12.12 -13.68
C LEU A 450 -9.45 12.52 -12.25
N GLY A 451 -9.46 11.61 -11.27
CA GLY A 451 -9.15 11.95 -9.86
C GLY A 451 -7.65 11.94 -9.48
N CYS A 452 -6.81 11.20 -10.21
CA CYS A 452 -5.44 10.91 -9.77
C CYS A 452 -4.35 11.86 -10.33
N ILE A 453 -4.63 12.64 -11.38
CA ILE A 453 -3.59 13.44 -12.06
C ILE A 453 -3.16 14.68 -11.23
N MET A 454 -3.95 15.07 -10.24
CA MET A 454 -3.76 16.33 -9.50
C MET A 454 -2.89 16.29 -8.25
N ALA A 455 -2.66 15.12 -7.66
CA ALA A 455 -1.88 15.00 -6.42
C ALA A 455 -0.37 14.91 -6.68
N GLY A 456 0.03 14.48 -7.88
CA GLY A 456 1.44 14.29 -8.24
C GLY A 456 2.25 15.53 -8.55
N LEU A 457 1.60 16.65 -8.89
CA LEU A 457 2.29 17.87 -9.28
C LEU A 457 2.86 18.66 -8.09
N ALA A 458 2.45 18.38 -6.85
CA ALA A 458 2.92 19.11 -5.68
C ALA A 458 4.26 18.58 -5.10
N ALA A 459 4.65 17.33 -5.39
CA ALA A 459 5.84 16.71 -4.79
C ALA A 459 7.13 16.88 -5.61
N ALA A 460 7.03 17.05 -6.94
CA ALA A 460 8.20 17.12 -7.83
C ALA A 460 8.92 18.49 -7.83
N PHE A 461 8.31 19.56 -7.29
CA PHE A 461 8.87 20.91 -7.41
C PHE A 461 9.90 21.30 -6.33
N LYS A 462 10.26 20.42 -5.38
CA LYS A 462 11.09 20.85 -4.22
C LYS A 462 12.58 20.53 -4.30
N LYS A 463 13.14 20.00 -5.41
CA LYS A 463 14.54 19.54 -5.40
C LYS A 463 15.30 19.59 -6.74
N HIS A 464 15.59 20.79 -7.24
CA HIS A 464 16.90 21.16 -7.80
C HIS A 464 16.85 22.57 -8.42
N TYR A 465 17.36 23.56 -7.68
CA TYR A 465 17.81 24.83 -8.25
C TYR A 465 19.33 24.84 -8.19
N HIS A 466 20.01 24.82 -9.34
CA HIS A 466 21.17 25.68 -9.61
C HIS A 466 21.73 25.49 -11.03
N ARG A 467 22.04 26.66 -11.63
CA ARG A 467 22.86 26.97 -12.81
C ARG A 467 22.21 26.89 -14.20
N ALA A 468 22.06 28.10 -14.74
CA ALA A 468 21.80 28.43 -16.13
C ALA A 468 22.98 28.05 -17.03
N THR A 469 22.66 27.53 -18.21
CA THR A 469 23.45 27.67 -19.44
C THR A 469 22.48 27.71 -20.62
N GLU A 470 22.63 28.74 -21.47
CA GLU A 470 21.90 28.90 -22.72
C GLU A 470 22.01 27.65 -23.59
N LEU A 471 20.88 27.12 -24.07
CA LEU A 471 20.85 26.19 -25.19
C LEU A 471 19.93 26.75 -26.27
N ARG A 472 20.54 27.06 -27.41
CA ARG A 472 19.89 27.41 -28.68
C ARG A 472 18.82 26.38 -29.03
N TYR A 473 17.60 26.85 -29.30
CA TYR A 473 16.54 26.06 -29.91
C TYR A 473 16.92 25.71 -31.35
N VAL A 474 17.20 24.43 -31.59
CA VAL A 474 16.99 23.79 -32.89
C VAL A 474 15.58 23.19 -32.82
N PRO A 475 14.69 23.38 -33.82
CA PRO A 475 13.32 22.92 -33.74
C PRO A 475 13.33 21.39 -33.75
N GLN A 476 13.26 20.77 -32.58
CA GLN A 476 12.78 19.41 -32.47
C GLN A 476 11.26 19.50 -32.48
N VAL A 477 10.66 18.85 -33.46
CA VAL A 477 9.23 18.52 -33.49
C VAL A 477 8.85 18.01 -32.10
N ILE A 478 8.09 18.79 -31.32
CA ILE A 478 7.55 18.31 -30.05
C ILE A 478 6.40 17.39 -30.41
N VAL A 479 6.73 16.11 -30.55
CA VAL A 479 5.76 15.04 -30.34
C VAL A 479 5.38 15.16 -28.86
N ARG A 480 4.17 15.65 -28.53
CA ARG A 480 3.63 15.55 -27.17
C ARG A 480 3.44 14.06 -26.86
N THR A 481 4.43 13.46 -26.22
CA THR A 481 4.26 12.21 -25.49
C THR A 481 3.37 12.51 -24.29
N VAL A 482 2.11 12.10 -24.35
CA VAL A 482 1.27 11.96 -23.16
C VAL A 482 1.96 10.92 -22.29
N TYR A 483 2.52 11.34 -21.14
CA TYR A 483 3.00 10.37 -20.16
C TYR A 483 1.77 9.70 -19.57
N ALA A 484 1.48 8.49 -20.04
CA ALA A 484 0.34 7.71 -19.61
C ALA A 484 0.41 7.29 -18.13
N PHE A 485 1.53 7.52 -17.43
CA PHE A 485 1.76 7.02 -16.07
C PHE A 485 2.74 7.90 -15.28
N ALA A 486 2.28 8.59 -14.23
CA ALA A 486 3.10 9.50 -13.40
C ALA A 486 4.33 8.80 -12.79
N ASP A 487 5.54 9.30 -13.08
CA ASP A 487 6.83 8.74 -12.62
C ASP A 487 7.05 8.78 -11.11
N ASP A 488 6.12 9.34 -10.34
CA ASP A 488 6.22 9.45 -8.90
C ASP A 488 5.42 8.34 -8.18
N CYS A 489 6.17 7.38 -7.65
CA CYS A 489 5.66 6.19 -6.99
C CYS A 489 5.06 6.43 -5.60
N ILE A 490 5.27 7.62 -5.04
CA ILE A 490 4.80 8.02 -3.70
C ILE A 490 3.27 8.10 -3.65
N GLN A 491 2.62 8.38 -4.79
CA GLN A 491 1.17 8.55 -4.89
C GLN A 491 0.36 7.26 -4.68
N TYR A 492 0.98 6.09 -4.84
CA TYR A 492 0.28 4.80 -4.77
C TYR A 492 0.27 4.18 -3.36
N PHE A 493 1.02 4.71 -2.40
CA PHE A 493 1.06 4.22 -1.02
C PHE A 493 -0.14 4.64 -0.14
N PRO A 494 -0.69 5.88 -0.24
CA PRO A 494 -1.83 6.30 0.58
C PRO A 494 -3.20 5.85 0.06
N CYS A 495 -3.29 5.34 -1.17
CA CYS A 495 -4.53 4.86 -1.79
C CYS A 495 -4.30 3.40 -2.22
N HIS A 496 -5.01 2.43 -1.65
CA HIS A 496 -4.93 1.03 -2.11
C HIS A 496 -5.02 0.96 -3.65
N ALA A 497 -3.91 0.62 -4.30
CA ALA A 497 -3.85 0.56 -5.75
C ALA A 497 -4.73 -0.59 -6.25
N ILE A 498 -5.70 -0.28 -7.12
CA ILE A 498 -6.64 -1.24 -7.68
C ILE A 498 -5.92 -2.06 -8.77
N VAL A 499 -6.08 -3.38 -8.72
CA VAL A 499 -5.55 -4.28 -9.75
C VAL A 499 -6.51 -4.30 -10.94
N TYR A 500 -6.02 -3.98 -12.13
CA TYR A 500 -6.77 -4.11 -13.37
C TYR A 500 -6.49 -5.47 -14.04
N PRO A 501 -7.51 -6.22 -14.52
CA PRO A 501 -7.29 -7.51 -15.17
C PRO A 501 -6.39 -7.40 -16.41
N ASN A 502 -5.39 -8.29 -16.53
CA ASN A 502 -4.54 -8.37 -17.71
C ASN A 502 -4.51 -9.81 -18.27
N PRO A 503 -5.52 -10.20 -19.07
CA PRO A 503 -5.66 -11.55 -19.58
C PRO A 503 -4.49 -12.03 -20.46
N ASP A 504 -3.68 -11.12 -21.01
CA ASP A 504 -2.52 -11.48 -21.85
C ASP A 504 -1.31 -11.94 -21.03
N ILE A 505 -1.27 -11.64 -19.73
CA ILE A 505 -0.18 -12.05 -18.82
C ILE A 505 -0.68 -13.11 -17.83
N SER A 506 -1.76 -12.82 -17.11
CA SER A 506 -2.30 -13.65 -16.02
C SER A 506 -3.54 -14.46 -16.43
N GLY A 507 -3.90 -14.42 -17.71
CA GLY A 507 -5.02 -15.16 -18.24
C GLY A 507 -4.86 -16.67 -18.12
N ARG A 508 -6.00 -17.36 -17.97
CA ARG A 508 -6.03 -18.81 -17.77
C ARG A 508 -5.36 -19.58 -18.90
N GLY A 509 -5.49 -19.13 -20.15
CA GLY A 509 -4.90 -19.81 -21.29
C GLY A 509 -3.37 -19.73 -21.34
N VAL A 510 -2.80 -18.57 -21.02
CA VAL A 510 -1.34 -18.39 -20.91
C VAL A 510 -0.79 -19.29 -19.81
N LEU A 511 -1.37 -19.22 -18.60
CA LEU A 511 -0.98 -20.06 -17.46
C LEU A 511 -1.03 -21.55 -17.82
N THR A 512 -2.12 -21.99 -18.45
CA THR A 512 -2.30 -23.39 -18.86
C THR A 512 -1.23 -23.82 -19.86
N ALA A 513 -0.94 -22.99 -20.87
CA ALA A 513 0.06 -23.32 -21.89
C ALA A 513 1.46 -23.51 -21.29
N PHE A 514 1.88 -22.61 -20.40
CA PHE A 514 3.20 -22.71 -19.75
C PHE A 514 3.28 -23.91 -18.80
N VAL A 515 2.29 -24.10 -17.93
CA VAL A 515 2.29 -25.19 -16.95
C VAL A 515 2.24 -26.54 -17.67
N VAL A 516 1.30 -26.73 -18.59
CA VAL A 516 1.12 -28.02 -19.28
C VAL A 516 2.37 -28.39 -20.07
N SER A 517 2.94 -27.49 -20.86
CA SER A 517 4.15 -27.78 -21.62
C SER A 517 5.35 -28.10 -20.70
N ALA A 518 5.48 -27.41 -19.56
CA ALA A 518 6.58 -27.68 -18.64
C ALA A 518 6.50 -29.07 -17.99
N TYR A 519 5.33 -29.46 -17.51
CA TYR A 519 5.12 -30.80 -16.94
C TYR A 519 5.16 -31.90 -18.00
N LEU A 520 4.72 -31.63 -19.23
CA LEU A 520 4.87 -32.59 -20.33
C LEU A 520 6.34 -32.85 -20.68
N VAL A 521 7.19 -31.82 -20.73
CA VAL A 521 8.63 -32.01 -20.95
C VAL A 521 9.27 -32.84 -19.83
N LEU A 522 8.94 -32.53 -18.57
CA LEU A 522 9.40 -33.33 -17.43
C LEU A 522 8.97 -34.80 -17.56
N ALA A 523 7.69 -35.04 -17.85
CA ALA A 523 7.15 -36.38 -18.03
C ALA A 523 7.82 -37.13 -19.19
N LEU A 524 8.04 -36.48 -20.34
CA LEU A 524 8.71 -37.07 -21.50
C LEU A 524 10.17 -37.44 -21.20
N ILE A 525 10.90 -36.62 -20.44
CA ILE A 525 12.29 -36.90 -20.07
C ILE A 525 12.39 -38.04 -19.04
N ILE A 526 11.52 -38.05 -18.03
CA ILE A 526 11.45 -39.16 -17.06
C ILE A 526 11.06 -40.46 -17.76
N TRP A 527 10.12 -40.39 -18.69
CA TRP A 527 9.75 -41.54 -19.53
C TRP A 527 10.95 -42.00 -20.36
N ALA A 528 11.64 -41.08 -21.05
CA ALA A 528 12.84 -41.41 -21.81
C ALA A 528 13.94 -42.06 -20.95
N TYR A 529 14.06 -41.66 -19.68
CA TYR A 529 14.98 -42.24 -18.72
C TYR A 529 14.64 -43.69 -18.36
N TRP A 530 13.39 -43.96 -17.92
CA TRP A 530 13.00 -45.31 -17.49
C TRP A 530 12.92 -46.31 -18.65
N TYR A 531 12.56 -45.84 -19.83
CA TYR A 531 12.41 -46.70 -21.00
C TYR A 531 13.70 -46.84 -21.84
N GLY A 532 14.81 -46.19 -21.45
CA GLY A 532 16.11 -46.37 -22.12
C GLY A 532 16.21 -45.65 -23.48
N ALA A 533 15.52 -44.52 -23.64
CA ALA A 533 15.62 -43.69 -24.83
C ALA A 533 16.67 -42.58 -24.73
N LEU A 534 17.31 -42.39 -23.57
CA LEU A 534 18.42 -41.44 -23.38
C LEU A 534 19.77 -42.01 -23.89
N PRO A 535 20.72 -41.16 -24.34
CA PRO A 535 22.06 -41.59 -24.75
C PRO A 535 22.86 -42.27 -23.61
N GLU A 536 23.73 -43.23 -23.95
CA GLU A 536 24.45 -44.06 -22.97
C GLU A 536 25.37 -43.28 -22.02
N GLY A 537 25.90 -42.14 -22.47
CA GLY A 537 26.82 -41.30 -21.69
C GLY A 537 26.18 -40.51 -20.54
N LEU A 538 24.85 -40.42 -20.52
CA LEU A 538 24.08 -39.65 -19.54
C LEU A 538 23.71 -40.45 -18.28
N VAL A 539 23.48 -41.76 -18.40
CA VAL A 539 23.04 -42.63 -17.28
C VAL A 539 24.23 -43.21 -16.52
N ARG A 540 24.39 -42.85 -15.24
CA ARG A 540 25.50 -43.26 -14.38
C ARG A 540 25.24 -44.60 -13.66
N ARG A 541 26.21 -45.08 -12.88
CA ARG A 541 26.07 -46.33 -12.11
C ARG A 541 25.01 -46.21 -11.01
N VAL A 542 24.95 -45.07 -10.34
CA VAL A 542 23.93 -44.77 -9.32
C VAL A 542 22.53 -44.80 -9.92
N ASP A 543 22.34 -44.21 -11.11
CA ASP A 543 21.07 -44.23 -11.84
C ASP A 543 20.54 -45.66 -12.07
N ARG A 544 21.43 -46.61 -12.39
CA ARG A 544 21.05 -48.02 -12.61
C ARG A 544 20.75 -48.79 -11.32
N ARG A 545 21.54 -48.54 -10.27
CA ARG A 545 21.45 -49.31 -9.01
C ARG A 545 20.40 -48.79 -8.05
N LEU A 546 20.23 -47.48 -7.96
CA LEU A 546 19.34 -46.81 -7.00
C LEU A 546 18.02 -46.37 -7.65
N PHE A 547 18.07 -45.91 -8.90
CA PHE A 547 16.91 -45.36 -9.61
C PHE A 547 16.39 -46.24 -10.76
N PHE A 548 16.86 -47.48 -10.84
CA PHE A 548 16.39 -48.53 -11.75
C PHE A 548 16.38 -48.15 -13.25
N ALA A 549 17.33 -47.31 -13.69
CA ALA A 549 17.45 -46.96 -15.11
C ALA A 549 17.67 -48.20 -15.99
N ARG A 550 16.90 -48.32 -17.08
CA ARG A 550 16.99 -49.46 -18.00
C ARG A 550 18.28 -49.41 -18.82
N LYS A 551 18.95 -50.56 -18.96
CA LYS A 551 20.20 -50.70 -19.74
C LYS A 551 19.96 -50.85 -21.24
N GLN A 552 18.82 -51.40 -21.64
CA GLN A 552 18.51 -51.71 -23.03
C GLN A 552 17.99 -50.46 -23.74
N GLN A 553 18.62 -50.10 -24.86
CA GLN A 553 18.18 -48.96 -25.65
C GLN A 553 16.86 -49.23 -26.37
N LEU A 554 16.00 -48.22 -26.37
CA LEU A 554 14.75 -48.23 -27.10
C LEU A 554 15.00 -47.98 -28.61
N ASN A 555 14.08 -48.43 -29.46
CA ASN A 555 14.18 -48.27 -30.91
C ASN A 555 14.41 -46.79 -31.31
N ASP A 556 15.36 -46.57 -32.23
CA ASP A 556 15.74 -45.29 -32.83
C ASP A 556 14.58 -44.40 -33.28
N LYS A 557 13.46 -44.98 -33.72
CA LYS A 557 12.26 -44.21 -34.11
C LYS A 557 11.65 -43.47 -32.92
N TRP A 558 11.46 -44.15 -31.80
CA TRP A 558 10.90 -43.57 -30.57
C TRP A 558 11.88 -42.59 -29.91
N ARG A 559 13.17 -42.89 -29.95
CA ARG A 559 14.21 -41.96 -29.50
C ARG A 559 14.15 -40.65 -30.29
N ARG A 560 14.07 -40.73 -31.62
CA ARG A 560 13.91 -39.55 -32.49
C ARG A 560 12.63 -38.79 -32.19
N MET A 561 11.50 -39.48 -32.07
CA MET A 561 10.21 -38.87 -31.73
C MET A 561 10.28 -38.08 -30.41
N LEU A 562 10.85 -38.66 -29.35
CA LEU A 562 11.01 -37.98 -28.07
C LEU A 562 11.91 -36.75 -28.15
N VAL A 563 13.04 -36.87 -28.84
CA VAL A 563 14.00 -35.77 -29.01
C VAL A 563 13.32 -34.60 -29.72
N GLU A 564 12.60 -34.86 -30.81
CA GLU A 564 11.90 -33.81 -31.57
C GLU A 564 10.73 -33.21 -30.78
N LEU A 565 10.00 -34.01 -30.00
CA LEU A 565 8.94 -33.50 -29.11
C LEU A 565 9.50 -32.57 -28.03
N VAL A 566 10.54 -33.02 -27.31
CA VAL A 566 11.19 -32.22 -26.26
C VAL A 566 11.84 -30.97 -26.84
N LEU A 567 12.41 -31.08 -28.04
CA LEU A 567 12.96 -29.94 -28.77
C LEU A 567 11.87 -28.92 -29.09
N THR A 568 10.75 -29.35 -29.69
CA THR A 568 9.64 -28.47 -30.08
C THR A 568 9.01 -27.77 -28.88
N PHE A 569 8.65 -28.52 -27.82
CA PHE A 569 8.10 -27.93 -26.60
C PHE A 569 9.07 -26.94 -25.96
N SER A 570 10.37 -27.28 -25.93
CA SER A 570 11.35 -26.39 -25.35
C SER A 570 11.58 -25.14 -26.21
N ASP A 571 11.53 -25.21 -27.54
CA ASP A 571 11.76 -24.04 -28.39
C ASP A 571 10.56 -23.08 -28.34
N GLN A 572 9.34 -23.63 -28.24
CA GLN A 572 8.13 -22.83 -27.96
C GLN A 572 8.23 -22.10 -26.62
N GLN A 573 8.60 -22.82 -25.56
CA GLN A 573 8.80 -22.24 -24.23
C GLN A 573 9.92 -21.19 -24.24
N LEU A 574 10.97 -21.37 -25.06
CA LEU A 574 12.08 -20.42 -25.15
C LEU A 574 11.61 -19.07 -25.70
N LEU A 575 10.83 -19.09 -26.77
CA LEU A 575 10.29 -17.88 -27.38
C LEU A 575 9.22 -17.24 -26.52
N THR A 576 8.28 -18.02 -25.98
CA THR A 576 7.19 -17.51 -25.14
C THR A 576 7.69 -17.01 -23.79
N GLY A 577 8.67 -17.68 -23.18
CA GLY A 577 9.35 -17.26 -21.94
C GLY A 577 10.16 -15.97 -22.10
N LEU A 578 10.82 -15.77 -23.25
CA LEU A 578 11.43 -14.49 -23.57
C LEU A 578 10.36 -13.41 -23.81
N ALA A 579 9.30 -13.74 -24.57
CA ALA A 579 8.24 -12.81 -24.88
C ALA A 579 7.51 -12.32 -23.62
N ILE A 580 7.23 -13.19 -22.65
CA ILE A 580 6.56 -12.80 -21.40
C ILE A 580 7.44 -11.89 -20.54
N LEU A 581 8.77 -12.13 -20.51
CA LEU A 581 9.70 -11.24 -19.82
C LEU A 581 9.77 -9.88 -20.51
N VAL A 582 9.95 -9.86 -21.84
CA VAL A 582 10.00 -8.61 -22.62
C VAL A 582 8.69 -7.83 -22.45
N ALA A 583 7.54 -8.49 -22.59
CA ALA A 583 6.24 -7.86 -22.38
C ALA A 583 6.08 -7.35 -20.95
N GLY A 584 6.48 -8.14 -19.95
CA GLY A 584 6.47 -7.74 -18.55
C GLY A 584 7.30 -6.49 -18.28
N TYR A 585 8.54 -6.42 -18.78
CA TYR A 585 9.40 -5.24 -18.65
C TYR A 585 8.86 -4.03 -19.40
N VAL A 586 8.37 -4.21 -20.64
CA VAL A 586 7.76 -3.14 -21.44
C VAL A 586 6.53 -2.58 -20.72
N GLN A 587 5.66 -3.44 -20.18
CA GLN A 587 4.48 -3.00 -19.42
C GLN A 587 4.84 -2.44 -18.04
N ALA A 588 5.89 -2.92 -17.39
CA ALA A 588 6.38 -2.34 -16.14
C ALA A 588 6.88 -0.91 -16.34
N LEU A 589 7.56 -0.63 -17.47
CA LEU A 589 8.08 0.69 -17.81
C LEU A 589 7.03 1.63 -18.40
N GLY A 590 6.13 1.12 -19.25
CA GLY A 590 5.23 1.93 -20.06
C GLY A 590 3.73 1.82 -19.75
N ALA A 591 3.28 0.82 -18.98
CA ALA A 591 1.86 0.53 -18.74
C ALA A 591 1.48 0.33 -17.25
N ASN A 592 2.38 0.64 -16.31
CA ASN A 592 2.22 0.43 -14.87
C ASN A 592 1.75 -0.97 -14.49
N LEU A 593 2.48 -1.99 -14.93
CA LEU A 593 2.20 -3.36 -14.54
C LEU A 593 2.20 -3.53 -13.01
N SER A 594 1.12 -4.07 -12.45
CA SER A 594 0.98 -4.26 -11.00
C SER A 594 1.92 -5.35 -10.46
N ILE A 595 2.22 -5.35 -9.15
CA ILE A 595 2.97 -6.42 -8.45
C ILE A 595 2.38 -7.82 -8.75
N TYR A 596 1.05 -7.97 -8.72
CA TYR A 596 0.40 -9.26 -8.98
C TYR A 596 0.75 -9.83 -10.37
N HIS A 597 0.61 -9.02 -11.42
CA HIS A 597 0.99 -9.40 -12.78
C HIS A 597 2.51 -9.60 -12.93
N TRP A 598 3.33 -8.83 -12.22
CA TRP A 598 4.78 -9.01 -12.21
C TRP A 598 5.21 -10.36 -11.61
N ASN A 599 4.59 -10.77 -10.49
CA ASN A 599 4.78 -12.11 -9.92
C ASN A 599 4.44 -13.19 -10.94
N THR A 600 3.36 -13.01 -11.70
CA THR A 600 2.99 -13.94 -12.77
C THR A 600 4.09 -14.02 -13.84
N VAL A 601 4.63 -12.90 -14.29
CA VAL A 601 5.77 -12.86 -15.24
C VAL A 601 6.98 -13.61 -14.70
N ILE A 602 7.39 -13.34 -13.45
CA ILE A 602 8.53 -14.00 -12.80
C ILE A 602 8.33 -15.52 -12.82
N TYR A 603 7.19 -16.01 -12.35
CA TYR A 603 6.97 -17.45 -12.21
C TYR A 603 6.79 -18.15 -13.56
N LEU A 604 6.18 -17.52 -14.57
CA LEU A 604 6.12 -18.08 -15.92
C LEU A 604 7.52 -18.19 -16.55
N ALA A 605 8.36 -17.17 -16.39
CA ALA A 605 9.75 -17.18 -16.84
C ALA A 605 10.60 -18.23 -16.07
N TRP A 606 10.32 -18.43 -14.78
CA TRP A 606 10.93 -19.48 -13.96
C TRP A 606 10.59 -20.88 -14.50
N LEU A 607 9.31 -21.14 -14.82
CA LEU A 607 8.88 -22.41 -15.42
C LEU A 607 9.59 -22.63 -16.76
N SER A 608 9.63 -21.62 -17.64
CA SER A 608 10.36 -21.66 -18.92
C SER A 608 11.84 -21.98 -18.72
N SER A 609 12.50 -21.31 -17.78
CA SER A 609 13.92 -21.53 -17.47
C SER A 609 14.18 -22.97 -17.01
N THR A 610 13.28 -23.52 -16.19
CA THR A 610 13.35 -24.90 -15.71
C THR A 610 13.21 -25.90 -16.86
N VAL A 611 12.31 -25.66 -17.83
CA VAL A 611 12.16 -26.47 -19.04
C VAL A 611 13.45 -26.50 -19.88
N HIS A 612 14.15 -25.38 -19.99
CA HIS A 612 15.41 -25.35 -20.72
C HIS A 612 16.52 -26.14 -20.01
N LEU A 613 16.60 -26.05 -18.68
CA LEU A 613 17.55 -26.85 -17.90
C LEU A 613 17.27 -28.36 -18.00
N MET A 614 15.99 -28.75 -18.02
CA MET A 614 15.58 -30.15 -18.23
C MET A 614 15.95 -30.62 -19.64
N SER A 615 15.55 -29.89 -20.68
CA SER A 615 15.76 -30.28 -22.08
C SER A 615 17.24 -30.31 -22.49
N LEU A 616 18.09 -29.43 -21.96
CA LEU A 616 19.55 -29.44 -22.19
C LEU A 616 20.18 -30.78 -21.79
N SER A 617 19.63 -31.43 -20.77
CA SER A 617 20.10 -32.73 -20.28
C SER A 617 19.80 -33.86 -21.28
N GLY A 618 18.70 -33.78 -22.01
CA GLY A 618 18.32 -34.77 -23.04
C GLY A 618 18.85 -34.47 -24.45
N LEU A 619 19.11 -33.20 -24.77
CA LEU A 619 19.45 -32.75 -26.14
C LEU A 619 20.95 -32.52 -26.39
N ARG A 620 21.81 -32.83 -25.40
CA ARG A 620 23.25 -32.52 -25.42
C ARG A 620 23.95 -32.98 -26.69
N ASP A 621 23.75 -34.24 -27.09
CA ASP A 621 24.44 -34.83 -28.24
C ASP A 621 23.98 -34.20 -29.56
N ARG A 622 22.66 -33.99 -29.70
CA ARG A 622 22.04 -33.39 -30.90
C ARG A 622 22.49 -31.94 -31.10
N LEU A 623 22.52 -31.15 -30.04
CA LEU A 623 22.99 -29.76 -30.06
C LEU A 623 24.52 -29.68 -30.20
N GLY A 624 25.26 -30.71 -29.78
CA GLY A 624 26.70 -30.81 -30.00
C GLY A 624 27.08 -30.85 -31.48
N THR A 625 26.23 -31.46 -32.33
CA THR A 625 26.46 -31.55 -33.78
C THR A 625 26.27 -30.21 -34.48
N ASN A 626 25.26 -29.42 -34.11
CA ASN A 626 25.00 -28.11 -34.71
C ASN A 626 25.37 -26.97 -33.75
N LYS A 627 26.63 -26.52 -33.85
CA LYS A 627 27.20 -25.47 -33.00
C LYS A 627 26.44 -24.14 -33.08
N ILE A 628 25.82 -23.82 -34.23
CA ILE A 628 25.09 -22.56 -34.43
C ILE A 628 23.77 -22.59 -33.64
N LEU A 629 22.95 -23.64 -33.83
CA LEU A 629 21.70 -23.79 -33.07
C LEU A 629 21.95 -23.84 -31.56
N ARG A 630 23.03 -24.52 -31.16
CA ARG A 630 23.50 -24.55 -29.77
C ARG A 630 23.83 -23.15 -29.25
N PHE A 631 24.55 -22.35 -30.02
CA PHE A 631 24.93 -20.99 -29.61
C PHE A 631 23.70 -20.08 -29.47
N ILE A 632 22.78 -20.10 -30.44
CA ILE A 632 21.54 -19.30 -30.40
C ILE A 632 20.72 -19.66 -29.15
N ARG A 633 20.51 -20.95 -28.90
CA ARG A 633 19.71 -21.40 -27.75
C ARG A 633 20.36 -21.02 -26.43
N LEU A 634 21.67 -21.19 -26.29
CA LEU A 634 22.40 -20.76 -25.10
C LEU A 634 22.31 -19.25 -24.89
N PHE A 635 22.45 -18.46 -25.96
CA PHE A 635 22.32 -17.01 -25.89
C PHE A 635 20.94 -16.61 -25.37
N VAL A 636 19.85 -17.18 -25.92
CA VAL A 636 18.50 -16.87 -25.45
C VAL A 636 18.27 -17.33 -24.01
N MET A 637 18.77 -18.50 -23.62
CA MET A 637 18.68 -18.98 -22.24
C MET A 637 19.42 -18.06 -21.25
N ILE A 638 20.61 -17.57 -21.62
CA ILE A 638 21.38 -16.62 -20.81
C ILE A 638 20.64 -15.28 -20.72
N SER A 639 20.04 -14.81 -21.82
CA SER A 639 19.22 -13.59 -21.82
C SER A 639 17.99 -13.72 -20.91
N ILE A 640 17.26 -14.84 -20.97
CA ILE A 640 16.14 -15.12 -20.07
C ILE A 640 16.61 -15.13 -18.61
N LEU A 641 17.72 -15.79 -18.30
CA LEU A 641 18.27 -15.79 -16.93
C LEU A 641 18.62 -14.36 -16.48
N GLY A 642 19.31 -13.57 -17.31
CA GLY A 642 19.70 -12.21 -16.96
C GLY A 642 18.49 -11.31 -16.69
N LEU A 643 17.47 -11.39 -17.54
CA LEU A 643 16.20 -10.69 -17.37
C LEU A 643 15.44 -11.18 -16.13
N LEU A 644 15.44 -12.48 -15.85
CA LEU A 644 14.79 -13.05 -14.67
C LEU A 644 15.50 -12.65 -13.37
N LEU A 645 16.84 -12.65 -13.34
CA LEU A 645 17.63 -12.20 -12.18
C LEU A 645 17.39 -10.72 -11.89
N ALA A 646 17.35 -9.88 -12.93
CA ALA A 646 16.97 -8.48 -12.80
C ALA A 646 15.52 -8.34 -12.32
N ALA A 647 14.62 -9.26 -12.72
CA ALA A 647 13.21 -9.17 -12.38
C ALA A 647 12.92 -9.52 -10.93
N LEU A 648 13.81 -10.31 -10.32
CA LEU A 648 13.74 -10.65 -8.91
C LEU A 648 14.19 -9.49 -8.01
N VAL A 649 14.96 -8.51 -8.48
CA VAL A 649 15.58 -7.46 -7.63
C VAL A 649 14.55 -6.71 -6.76
N PRO A 650 13.38 -6.32 -7.26
CA PRO A 650 12.33 -5.68 -6.43
C PRO A 650 11.83 -6.55 -5.27
N THR A 651 11.98 -7.87 -5.38
CA THR A 651 11.47 -8.85 -4.40
C THR A 651 12.25 -8.95 -3.10
N ILE A 652 13.37 -8.22 -3.02
CA ILE A 652 14.31 -8.17 -1.89
C ILE A 652 13.82 -7.26 -0.74
N THR A 653 12.72 -6.53 -0.93
CA THR A 653 12.26 -5.45 -0.06
C THR A 653 11.37 -5.98 1.08
N ASN A 654 11.47 -5.45 2.32
CA ASN A 654 10.73 -5.94 3.53
C ASN A 654 9.19 -5.91 3.49
N GLY A 655 8.60 -5.54 2.37
CA GLY A 655 7.16 -5.67 2.18
C GLY A 655 6.79 -6.34 0.87
N TRP A 656 7.77 -6.98 0.19
CA TRP A 656 7.44 -7.90 -0.88
C TRP A 656 6.69 -9.09 -0.30
N PRO A 657 5.56 -9.51 -0.89
CA PRO A 657 4.85 -10.70 -0.44
C PRO A 657 5.75 -11.93 -0.61
N SER A 658 6.33 -12.42 0.49
CA SER A 658 6.94 -13.74 0.57
C SER A 658 5.83 -14.77 0.83
N SER A 659 6.07 -16.03 0.49
CA SER A 659 5.06 -17.11 0.56
C SER A 659 4.52 -17.45 1.95
N THR A 660 5.02 -16.78 2.99
CA THR A 660 4.60 -16.94 4.38
C THR A 660 3.87 -15.70 4.93
N ALA A 661 3.87 -14.58 4.20
CA ALA A 661 3.25 -13.33 4.64
C ALA A 661 2.13 -12.90 3.68
N THR A 662 0.96 -12.59 4.25
CA THR A 662 -0.12 -11.84 3.59
C THR A 662 0.39 -10.48 3.11
N PHE A 663 -0.14 -9.97 1.99
CA PHE A 663 0.13 -8.61 1.52
C PHE A 663 0.10 -7.63 2.70
N SER A 664 1.23 -6.98 2.98
CA SER A 664 1.27 -5.96 4.03
C SER A 664 0.43 -4.77 3.57
N TRP A 665 -0.23 -4.08 4.51
CA TRP A 665 -1.07 -2.91 4.24
C TRP A 665 -0.35 -1.81 3.44
N PHE A 666 1.00 -1.83 3.45
CA PHE A 666 1.86 -0.88 2.76
C PHE A 666 2.14 -1.23 1.28
N PHE A 667 2.02 -2.51 0.87
CA PHE A 667 2.30 -2.98 -0.49
C PHE A 667 1.13 -3.81 -1.03
N GLY A 668 0.09 -3.13 -1.52
CA GLY A 668 -1.07 -3.78 -2.13
C GLY A 668 -0.74 -4.43 -3.49
N PRO A 669 -1.49 -5.47 -3.92
CA PRO A 669 -1.25 -6.20 -5.17
C PRO A 669 -1.30 -5.35 -6.44
N GLY A 670 -2.01 -4.21 -6.42
CA GLY A 670 -2.17 -3.29 -7.55
C GLY A 670 -1.06 -2.26 -7.72
N LEU A 671 -0.09 -2.19 -6.79
CA LEU A 671 1.00 -1.22 -6.87
C LEU A 671 1.80 -1.43 -8.18
N PRO A 672 2.13 -0.39 -8.95
CA PRO A 672 2.98 -0.53 -10.12
C PRO A 672 4.36 -1.04 -9.70
N VAL A 673 4.80 -2.14 -10.31
CA VAL A 673 6.05 -2.80 -9.90
C VAL A 673 7.24 -1.86 -10.02
N ARG A 674 7.29 -0.97 -11.03
CA ARG A 674 8.39 -0.01 -11.26
C ARG A 674 8.79 0.80 -10.02
N CYS A 675 7.84 0.99 -9.12
CA CYS A 675 8.03 1.70 -7.86
C CYS A 675 8.94 1.02 -6.86
N LEU A 676 9.16 -0.28 -7.04
CA LEU A 676 9.96 -1.09 -6.15
C LEU A 676 11.43 -1.19 -6.56
N TRP A 677 11.81 -0.58 -7.69
CA TRP A 677 13.21 -0.49 -8.11
C TRP A 677 14.01 0.61 -7.40
N ASN A 678 13.38 1.57 -6.71
CA ASN A 678 14.04 2.77 -6.16
C ASN A 678 13.70 3.07 -4.67
N ILE A 679 13.66 2.05 -3.80
CA ILE A 679 13.20 2.18 -2.40
C ILE A 679 14.33 2.52 -1.40
N HIS A 680 15.46 3.07 -1.84
CA HIS A 680 16.52 3.54 -0.93
C HIS A 680 16.08 4.70 -0.01
N ILE A 681 14.87 5.24 -0.18
CA ILE A 681 14.42 6.51 0.39
C ILE A 681 13.56 6.34 1.67
N TYR A 682 13.10 5.12 2.03
CA TYR A 682 12.06 4.94 3.06
C TYR A 682 12.38 4.03 4.26
N GLY A 683 13.64 3.66 4.51
CA GLY A 683 14.01 2.97 5.76
C GLY A 683 13.36 1.58 5.96
N VAL A 684 12.94 0.94 4.87
CA VAL A 684 12.41 -0.42 4.86
C VAL A 684 13.61 -1.37 4.83
N ASP A 685 13.83 -2.14 5.90
CA ASP A 685 14.93 -3.10 5.99
C ASP A 685 14.83 -4.18 4.86
N LYS A 686 15.83 -5.05 4.71
CA LYS A 686 15.80 -6.14 3.71
C LYS A 686 15.64 -7.48 4.41
N ASP A 687 14.73 -8.31 3.92
CA ASP A 687 14.30 -9.49 4.67
C ASP A 687 15.28 -10.65 4.46
N GLY A 688 15.31 -11.58 5.40
CA GLY A 688 16.27 -12.68 5.38
C GLY A 688 15.92 -13.84 4.46
N ASP A 689 14.74 -13.87 3.81
CA ASP A 689 14.17 -15.12 3.27
C ASP A 689 14.20 -15.28 1.73
N TYR A 690 14.48 -14.21 0.97
CA TYR A 690 14.49 -14.26 -0.51
C TYR A 690 15.72 -14.94 -1.12
N TRP A 691 16.82 -15.09 -0.38
CA TRP A 691 18.07 -15.65 -0.93
C TRP A 691 17.92 -17.12 -1.34
N VAL A 692 16.98 -17.87 -0.78
CA VAL A 692 16.76 -19.28 -1.15
C VAL A 692 16.36 -19.40 -2.63
N SER A 693 15.48 -18.53 -3.14
CA SER A 693 15.07 -18.52 -4.55
C SER A 693 16.21 -18.08 -5.47
N TYR A 694 16.99 -17.07 -5.08
CA TYR A 694 18.15 -16.59 -5.83
C TYR A 694 19.26 -17.63 -5.92
N VAL A 695 19.64 -18.19 -4.77
CA VAL A 695 20.73 -19.16 -4.66
C VAL A 695 20.33 -20.48 -5.31
N SER A 696 19.08 -20.93 -5.16
CA SER A 696 18.61 -22.15 -5.84
C SER A 696 18.55 -22.00 -7.36
N LEU A 697 18.02 -20.88 -7.88
CA LEU A 697 17.93 -20.65 -9.32
C LEU A 697 19.32 -20.47 -9.95
N LEU A 698 20.15 -19.57 -9.40
CA LEU A 698 21.50 -19.31 -9.89
C LEU A 698 22.37 -20.56 -9.74
N GLY A 699 22.29 -21.23 -8.59
CA GLY A 699 22.99 -22.48 -8.32
C GLY A 699 22.62 -23.57 -9.31
N ALA A 700 21.32 -23.80 -9.56
CA ALA A 700 20.86 -24.81 -10.52
C ALA A 700 21.30 -24.49 -11.96
N PHE A 701 21.25 -23.23 -12.36
CA PHE A 701 21.63 -22.80 -13.72
C PHE A 701 23.15 -22.90 -13.94
N VAL A 702 23.95 -22.39 -13.00
CA VAL A 702 25.41 -22.48 -13.03
C VAL A 702 25.85 -23.94 -13.00
N TRP A 703 25.27 -24.75 -12.10
CA TRP A 703 25.53 -26.18 -12.01
C TRP A 703 25.31 -26.88 -13.35
N LYS A 704 24.17 -26.62 -14.00
CA LYS A 704 23.83 -27.22 -15.30
C LYS A 704 24.70 -26.73 -16.45
N LEU A 705 25.00 -25.44 -16.51
CA LEU A 705 25.91 -24.90 -17.53
C LEU A 705 27.32 -25.49 -17.39
N CYS A 706 27.84 -25.59 -16.17
CA CYS A 706 29.14 -26.19 -15.90
C CYS A 706 29.21 -27.67 -16.33
N GLN A 707 28.11 -28.42 -16.17
CA GLN A 707 28.02 -29.80 -16.65
C GLN A 707 27.89 -29.94 -18.17
N PHE A 708 27.38 -28.90 -18.85
CA PHE A 708 27.11 -28.96 -20.28
C PHE A 708 28.38 -28.90 -21.14
N PHE A 709 29.32 -28.03 -20.79
CA PHE A 709 30.60 -27.89 -21.50
C PHE A 709 31.65 -28.86 -20.93
N ASP A 710 32.35 -29.58 -21.83
CA ASP A 710 33.31 -30.60 -21.41
C ASP A 710 34.48 -30.02 -20.62
N GLY A 711 35.05 -28.88 -21.04
CA GLY A 711 36.16 -28.23 -20.34
C GLY A 711 35.81 -27.76 -18.92
N SER A 712 34.64 -27.14 -18.70
CA SER A 712 34.20 -26.74 -17.36
C SER A 712 33.89 -27.95 -16.48
N ARG A 713 33.32 -29.01 -17.06
CA ARG A 713 33.02 -30.25 -16.34
C ARG A 713 34.29 -30.95 -15.88
N GLU A 714 35.31 -31.01 -16.73
CA GLU A 714 36.62 -31.56 -16.38
C GLU A 714 37.29 -30.74 -15.29
N TRP A 715 37.21 -29.41 -15.39
CA TRP A 715 37.74 -28.50 -14.36
C TRP A 715 37.08 -28.73 -12.99
N VAL A 716 35.74 -28.80 -12.93
CA VAL A 716 34.99 -29.08 -11.69
C VAL A 716 35.34 -30.46 -11.13
N ARG A 717 35.51 -31.47 -11.99
CA ARG A 717 35.93 -32.81 -11.54
C ARG A 717 37.35 -32.82 -11.00
N PHE A 718 38.27 -32.09 -11.63
CA PHE A 718 39.66 -32.02 -11.20
C PHE A 718 39.79 -31.35 -9.82
N TRP A 719 39.25 -30.13 -9.68
CA TRP A 719 39.38 -29.36 -8.45
C TRP A 719 38.39 -29.80 -7.36
N GLY A 720 37.14 -30.07 -7.73
CA GLY A 720 36.07 -30.37 -6.80
C GLY A 720 36.01 -31.83 -6.36
N ARG A 721 36.57 -32.78 -7.12
CA ARG A 721 36.53 -34.22 -6.79
C ARG A 721 37.92 -34.82 -6.64
N ALA A 722 38.74 -34.82 -7.69
CA ALA A 722 40.02 -35.53 -7.71
C ALA A 722 41.01 -35.02 -6.65
N ARG A 723 41.09 -33.70 -6.44
CA ARG A 723 41.93 -33.10 -5.39
C ARG A 723 41.51 -33.49 -3.98
N VAL A 724 40.21 -33.50 -3.70
CA VAL A 724 39.65 -33.86 -2.38
C VAL A 724 39.81 -35.36 -2.12
N GLU A 725 39.52 -36.19 -3.11
CA GLU A 725 39.74 -37.64 -3.05
C GLU A 725 41.22 -37.95 -2.78
N CYS A 726 42.15 -37.32 -3.51
CA CYS A 726 43.59 -37.49 -3.31
C CYS A 726 44.03 -37.04 -1.91
N PHE A 727 43.57 -35.88 -1.44
CA PHE A 727 43.89 -35.39 -0.09
C PHE A 727 43.41 -36.33 1.02
N LEU A 728 42.16 -36.81 0.93
CA LEU A 728 41.59 -37.76 1.91
C LEU A 728 42.29 -39.12 1.85
N GLU A 729 42.62 -39.60 0.65
CA GLU A 729 43.35 -40.85 0.45
C GLU A 729 44.78 -40.77 1.02
N GLU A 730 45.48 -39.68 0.77
CA GLU A 730 46.84 -39.45 1.27
C GLU A 730 46.84 -39.28 2.80
N THR A 731 45.85 -38.59 3.36
CA THR A 731 45.64 -38.46 4.81
C THR A 731 45.37 -39.83 5.45
N ALA A 732 44.50 -40.65 4.86
CA ALA A 732 44.21 -42.00 5.33
C ALA A 732 45.47 -42.90 5.29
N LYS A 733 46.28 -42.81 4.22
CA LYS A 733 47.55 -43.53 4.08
C LYS A 733 48.58 -43.13 5.15
N ARG A 734 48.70 -41.83 5.46
CA ARG A 734 49.61 -41.35 6.52
C ARG A 734 49.20 -41.88 7.90
N ILE A 735 47.90 -41.87 8.21
CA ILE A 735 47.38 -42.39 9.50
C ILE A 735 47.61 -43.90 9.64
N LEU A 736 47.59 -44.66 8.53
CA LEU A 736 47.88 -46.10 8.50
C LEU A 736 49.37 -46.43 8.77
N GLN A 737 50.28 -45.49 8.53
CA GLN A 737 51.73 -45.66 8.77
C GLN A 737 52.12 -45.45 10.24
N GLU A 738 51.26 -44.81 11.04
CA GLU A 738 51.49 -44.61 12.48
C GLU A 738 51.14 -45.85 13.31
N ARG A 739 51.79 -46.04 14.47
CA ARG A 739 51.48 -47.17 15.36
C ARG A 739 50.03 -47.10 15.88
N PRO A 740 49.27 -48.21 15.87
CA PRO A 740 47.83 -48.20 16.11
C PRO A 740 47.50 -47.90 17.58
N ARG A 741 47.16 -46.65 17.88
CA ARG A 741 46.50 -46.22 19.13
C ARG A 741 44.99 -46.09 18.91
N TRP A 742 44.22 -46.05 20.00
CA TRP A 742 42.74 -45.97 19.91
C TRP A 742 42.26 -44.69 19.21
N HIS A 743 42.90 -43.54 19.49
CA HIS A 743 42.63 -42.27 18.80
C HIS A 743 42.97 -42.35 17.29
N THR A 744 44.11 -42.93 16.90
CA THR A 744 44.52 -43.10 15.50
C THR A 744 43.52 -43.95 14.71
N LYS A 745 42.98 -45.03 15.33
CA LYS A 745 41.90 -45.85 14.75
C LYS A 745 40.59 -45.07 14.59
N ALA A 746 40.24 -44.22 15.58
CA ALA A 746 39.05 -43.37 15.50
C ALA A 746 39.18 -42.34 14.37
N ILE A 747 40.33 -41.65 14.27
CA ILE A 747 40.62 -40.67 13.22
C ILE A 747 40.59 -41.34 11.83
N TYR A 748 41.22 -42.51 11.67
CA TYR A 748 41.17 -43.28 10.42
C TYR A 748 39.72 -43.60 10.00
N LYS A 749 38.90 -44.12 10.93
CA LYS A 749 37.49 -44.42 10.65
C LYS A 749 36.71 -43.18 10.25
N THR A 750 36.95 -42.04 10.90
CA THR A 750 36.32 -40.77 10.53
C THR A 750 36.75 -40.34 9.12
N VAL A 751 38.05 -40.35 8.81
CA VAL A 751 38.56 -39.96 7.48
C VAL A 751 38.00 -40.86 6.38
N VAL A 752 38.01 -42.18 6.57
CA VAL A 752 37.44 -43.14 5.59
C VAL A 752 35.94 -42.98 5.45
N SER A 753 35.21 -42.76 6.55
CA SER A 753 33.77 -42.52 6.50
C SER A 753 33.46 -41.24 5.72
N THR A 754 34.21 -40.16 5.97
CA THR A 754 34.11 -38.91 5.22
C THR A 754 34.45 -39.10 3.75
N TYR A 755 35.50 -39.87 3.41
CA TYR A 755 35.85 -40.20 2.03
C TYR A 755 34.74 -40.95 1.31
N VAL A 756 34.21 -42.02 1.92
CA VAL A 756 33.11 -42.80 1.33
C VAL A 756 31.84 -41.95 1.19
N ALA A 757 31.50 -41.16 2.21
CA ALA A 757 30.35 -40.25 2.16
C ALA A 757 30.51 -39.19 1.06
N PHE A 758 31.71 -38.63 0.91
CA PHE A 758 32.02 -37.65 -0.12
C PHE A 758 31.92 -38.25 -1.53
N VAL A 759 32.53 -39.41 -1.77
CA VAL A 759 32.44 -40.12 -3.07
C VAL A 759 30.98 -40.47 -3.39
N ALA A 760 30.23 -40.97 -2.40
CA ALA A 760 28.81 -41.27 -2.56
C ALA A 760 27.99 -40.02 -2.91
N LEU A 761 28.26 -38.90 -2.22
CA LEU A 761 27.63 -37.60 -2.52
C LEU A 761 27.97 -37.13 -3.93
N MET A 762 29.23 -37.23 -4.37
CA MET A 762 29.62 -36.81 -5.72
C MET A 762 29.03 -37.71 -6.81
N GLU A 763 28.94 -39.02 -6.59
CA GLU A 763 28.25 -39.95 -7.50
C GLU A 763 26.73 -39.70 -7.54
N LEU A 764 26.12 -39.29 -6.42
CA LEU A 764 24.73 -38.85 -6.36
C LEU A 764 24.53 -37.52 -7.11
N LEU A 765 25.39 -36.52 -6.91
CA LEU A 765 25.31 -35.23 -7.60
C LEU A 765 25.49 -35.35 -9.12
N GLU A 766 26.26 -36.33 -9.59
CA GLU A 766 26.38 -36.65 -11.03
C GLU A 766 25.20 -37.49 -11.58
N SER A 767 24.26 -37.95 -10.75
CA SER A 767 23.10 -38.73 -11.19
C SER A 767 22.15 -37.88 -12.03
N PHE A 768 21.72 -38.46 -13.16
CA PHE A 768 20.73 -37.82 -14.02
C PHE A 768 19.38 -37.70 -13.31
N MET A 769 18.91 -38.78 -12.67
CA MET A 769 17.61 -38.80 -12.00
C MET A 769 17.56 -37.84 -10.81
N LEU A 770 18.58 -37.82 -9.94
CA LEU A 770 18.61 -36.86 -8.84
C LEU A 770 18.51 -35.42 -9.36
N THR A 771 19.19 -35.13 -10.47
CA THR A 771 19.10 -33.80 -11.06
C THR A 771 17.70 -33.51 -11.63
N MET A 772 17.02 -34.50 -12.21
CA MET A 772 15.62 -34.32 -12.65
C MET A 772 14.67 -34.12 -11.47
N LEU A 773 14.87 -34.82 -10.35
CA LEU A 773 14.06 -34.64 -9.14
C LEU A 773 14.22 -33.24 -8.54
N LEU A 774 15.45 -32.71 -8.52
CA LEU A 774 15.70 -31.33 -8.08
C LEU A 774 15.00 -30.31 -8.99
N LEU A 775 15.06 -30.51 -10.32
CA LEU A 775 14.34 -29.65 -11.27
C LEU A 775 12.82 -29.79 -11.14
N ALA A 776 12.31 -30.99 -10.84
CA ALA A 776 10.88 -31.21 -10.59
C ALA A 776 10.41 -30.51 -9.31
N PHE A 777 11.22 -30.53 -8.24
CA PHE A 777 10.94 -29.77 -7.03
C PHE A 777 10.91 -28.26 -7.31
N THR A 778 11.89 -27.75 -8.06
CA THR A 778 11.93 -26.35 -8.51
C THR A 778 10.72 -25.97 -9.36
N LEU A 779 10.27 -26.87 -10.24
CA LEU A 779 9.06 -26.68 -11.05
C LEU A 779 7.79 -26.63 -10.19
N ALA A 780 7.66 -27.56 -9.23
CA ALA A 780 6.53 -27.62 -8.30
C ALA A 780 6.47 -26.39 -7.41
N TRP A 781 7.62 -25.94 -6.89
CA TRP A 781 7.73 -24.73 -6.09
C TRP A 781 7.26 -23.49 -6.89
N GLY A 782 7.78 -23.27 -8.10
CA GLY A 782 7.35 -22.17 -8.95
C GLY A 782 5.86 -22.22 -9.30
N THR A 783 5.30 -23.43 -9.49
CA THR A 783 3.87 -23.64 -9.75
C THR A 783 3.02 -23.27 -8.53
N TYR A 784 3.41 -23.71 -7.33
CA TYR A 784 2.72 -23.37 -6.08
C TYR A 784 2.66 -21.86 -5.89
N GLN A 785 3.78 -21.16 -6.08
CA GLN A 785 3.86 -19.71 -5.92
C GLN A 785 2.99 -18.94 -6.91
N LEU A 786 2.94 -19.41 -8.16
CA LEU A 786 2.10 -18.82 -9.21
C LEU A 786 0.61 -18.87 -8.84
N PHE A 787 0.11 -20.02 -8.38
CA PHE A 787 -1.30 -20.16 -8.01
C PHE A 787 -1.63 -19.57 -6.64
N HIS A 788 -0.68 -19.57 -5.71
CA HIS A 788 -0.83 -18.89 -4.43
C HIS A 788 -1.07 -17.39 -4.65
N SER A 789 -0.24 -16.74 -5.48
CA SER A 789 -0.39 -15.32 -5.84
C SER A 789 -1.74 -15.02 -6.49
N LYS A 790 -2.27 -15.93 -7.32
CA LYS A 790 -3.57 -15.79 -7.99
C LYS A 790 -4.76 -15.88 -7.04
N ASN A 791 -4.64 -16.62 -5.95
CA ASN A 791 -5.71 -16.77 -4.97
C ASN A 791 -5.81 -15.60 -3.98
N GLN A 792 -4.88 -14.65 -4.01
CA GLN A 792 -4.86 -13.49 -3.14
C GLN A 792 -5.59 -12.26 -3.75
N VAL A 793 -6.09 -12.35 -4.98
CA VAL A 793 -6.80 -11.27 -5.69
C VAL A 793 -8.31 -11.56 -5.71
N GLU A 794 -9.13 -10.50 -5.75
CA GLU A 794 -10.60 -10.58 -5.75
C GLU A 794 -11.17 -11.43 -6.91
N GLU A 795 -12.35 -12.03 -6.68
CA GLU A 795 -12.98 -12.93 -7.67
C GLU A 795 -13.34 -12.22 -8.97
N GLU A 796 -13.68 -10.94 -8.93
CA GLU A 796 -14.03 -10.15 -10.11
C GLU A 796 -12.87 -10.11 -11.12
N ILE A 797 -11.66 -9.82 -10.65
CA ILE A 797 -10.45 -9.80 -11.49
C ILE A 797 -10.15 -11.20 -12.01
N ARG A 798 -10.26 -12.21 -11.15
CA ARG A 798 -10.06 -13.61 -11.54
C ARG A 798 -11.07 -14.09 -12.58
N SER A 799 -12.29 -13.54 -12.56
CA SER A 799 -13.33 -13.85 -13.54
C SER A 799 -13.05 -13.20 -14.90
N ALA A 800 -12.64 -11.94 -14.93
CA ALA A 800 -12.27 -11.23 -16.15
C ALA A 800 -11.07 -11.88 -16.85
N GLU A 801 -10.09 -12.37 -16.10
CA GLU A 801 -8.94 -13.11 -16.65
C GLU A 801 -9.28 -14.51 -17.19
N ARG A 802 -10.50 -15.02 -16.96
CA ARG A 802 -10.96 -16.28 -17.58
C ARG A 802 -11.50 -16.08 -18.99
N GLU A 803 -11.82 -14.84 -19.39
CA GLU A 803 -12.31 -14.57 -20.73
C GLU A 803 -11.21 -14.85 -21.77
N MET A 804 -11.50 -15.69 -22.75
CA MET A 804 -10.50 -16.18 -23.72
C MET A 804 -10.36 -15.20 -24.89
N GLY A 805 -9.31 -14.38 -24.84
CA GLY A 805 -8.89 -13.52 -25.96
C GLY A 805 -7.83 -14.15 -26.87
N PHE A 806 -7.44 -13.44 -27.93
CA PHE A 806 -6.40 -13.90 -28.88
C PHE A 806 -5.07 -14.24 -28.18
N GLY A 807 -4.62 -13.39 -27.24
CA GLY A 807 -3.39 -13.59 -26.49
C GLY A 807 -3.36 -14.86 -25.63
N GLN A 808 -4.53 -15.38 -25.24
CA GLN A 808 -4.66 -16.64 -24.50
C GLN A 808 -4.84 -17.86 -25.41
N LEU A 809 -5.54 -17.69 -26.53
CA LEU A 809 -5.78 -18.77 -27.50
C LEU A 809 -4.51 -19.17 -28.24
N LEU A 810 -3.66 -18.21 -28.61
CA LEU A 810 -2.45 -18.48 -29.38
C LEU A 810 -1.49 -19.45 -28.63
N PRO A 811 -1.12 -19.24 -27.35
CA PRO A 811 -0.30 -20.19 -26.60
C PRO A 811 -0.93 -21.58 -26.46
N ILE A 812 -2.26 -21.67 -26.30
CA ILE A 812 -2.96 -22.96 -26.24
C ILE A 812 -2.86 -23.68 -27.58
N LEU A 813 -3.09 -22.99 -28.70
CA LEU A 813 -2.99 -23.58 -30.03
C LEU A 813 -1.56 -24.04 -30.34
N LEU A 814 -0.55 -23.32 -29.86
CA LEU A 814 0.84 -23.75 -30.02
C LEU A 814 1.11 -25.12 -29.36
N LEU A 815 0.39 -25.51 -28.31
CA LEU A 815 0.51 -26.85 -27.71
C LEU A 815 0.18 -28.00 -28.68
N SER A 816 -0.53 -27.73 -29.79
CA SER A 816 -0.81 -28.77 -30.79
C SER A 816 0.35 -29.02 -31.75
N GLN A 817 1.33 -28.11 -31.87
CA GLN A 817 2.44 -28.28 -32.82
C GLN A 817 3.26 -29.56 -32.59
N PRO A 818 3.63 -29.92 -31.35
CA PRO A 818 4.35 -31.17 -31.09
C PRO A 818 3.56 -32.41 -31.52
N MET A 819 2.23 -32.37 -31.49
CA MET A 819 1.39 -33.48 -31.98
C MET A 819 1.54 -33.68 -33.48
N PHE A 820 1.64 -32.60 -34.26
CA PHE A 820 1.89 -32.70 -35.71
C PHE A 820 3.26 -33.32 -36.00
N VAL A 821 4.30 -32.95 -35.25
CA VAL A 821 5.65 -33.56 -35.37
C VAL A 821 5.62 -35.05 -35.03
N ALA A 822 4.94 -35.42 -33.95
CA ALA A 822 4.73 -36.81 -33.56
C ALA A 822 4.05 -37.63 -34.68
N VAL A 823 3.00 -37.08 -35.30
CA VAL A 823 2.27 -37.73 -36.40
C VAL A 823 3.16 -37.88 -37.64
N GLN A 824 3.94 -36.87 -38.01
CA GLN A 824 4.86 -36.95 -39.16
C GLN A 824 5.88 -38.08 -38.99
N ILE A 825 6.53 -38.15 -37.84
CA ILE A 825 7.52 -39.19 -37.52
C ILE A 825 6.85 -40.58 -37.46
N TYR A 826 5.63 -40.65 -36.92
CA TYR A 826 4.87 -41.90 -36.89
C TYR A 826 4.56 -42.41 -38.29
N LEU A 827 4.12 -41.52 -39.19
CA LEU A 827 3.83 -41.80 -40.59
C LEU A 827 5.09 -42.02 -41.46
N GLY A 828 6.29 -41.85 -40.89
CA GLY A 828 7.56 -42.10 -41.58
C GLY A 828 7.93 -41.06 -42.62
N LYS A 829 7.43 -39.82 -42.48
CA LYS A 829 7.80 -38.67 -43.29
C LYS A 829 8.88 -37.83 -42.63
#